data_AF-A0A928GAF8-F1
#
_entry.id   AF-A0A928GAF8-F1
#
_cell.length_a   1.000
_cell.length_b   1.000
_cell.length_c   1.000
_cell.angle_alpha   90.00
_cell.angle_beta   90.00
_cell.angle_gamma   90.00
#
_symmetry.space_group_name_H-M   'P 1'
#
loop_
_entity.id
_entity.type
_entity.pdbx_description
1 polymer ?
#
loop_
_entity_poly.entity_id
_entity_poly.type
_entity_poly.pdbx_seq_one_letter_code
_entity_poly.pdbx_strand_id
1 'polypeptide(L)'
;MKRIIFTIIMLATVVACNKEEQLLQSLKNDAPVFTTSFEEYDVENKTKTYVDANVKLYWHQADELSIFRTTLNEKYTFDGNTGDNSGTFSAAGNGGQFGTGNAIEAYYAIYPYSSNSSMDNYDVLTVELPATQLYAQNSFGKGANTMVAVTSGLSDYFLSFKNVGGYLVLKLYGSGITVKSIELKGNNGEKIAGDATITAKHGQMPNSYMNSNATRTITLDCGESGVEIGNSAENATSFWFVVPPVVFSEGFTVTITEISGLTITQSTSKWISVERNIVKSMAALEVKLTTQDLLAREKSSLIALYNSLGGDNWSNNTNWCTDQPVGEWYGVDTDEEGFVTAIQLPCNNLNGTLPAEIGNFSRLTRLDMNMWDQPTKITGTIPSSICNLKSLQYMDLSSNDITGSIPANIGKLTELTHIILNDCRLSGRMPESLYNLTKLQTLNLWSNYNLYGGLSKSISNLQALKALNIGCNPRFGTNTTLPLPEEICSLVNLEELNINGCNFFGTIPENIGNLAKLWILEFGGNRFTGTIPESVGNLKELVHLSFGTNNLTGEIPASFGNLSKLQLLYLDNNNGLEGEIPEEIFTGCTNLTEIRLNDCSLTGELSDKISNLTKLVNLYLQNNELYGEIPESICEMTSLTHLEIQDNPFTGSIPANIGNLTNLVNLNLGGCQLSGSIPESIGNLENVQYLAIGCQQLSGQIPESITNLQKVEWLFLDCNSLSGTLPDISKMASLKGIWLNNNPNLEGTIYLSTYNKLETCTFKDTKINILSDPVQE
;
A
#
# COMPACT_ATOMS: atom_id res chain seq x y z
N MET A 1 -55.85 -2.02 33.91
CA MET A 1 -56.66 -1.15 33.03
C MET A 1 -56.14 -1.39 31.62
N LYS A 2 -56.65 -2.40 30.89
CA LYS A 2 -57.71 -2.23 29.88
C LYS A 2 -57.66 -0.88 29.17
N ARG A 3 -57.52 -0.92 27.84
CA ARG A 3 -58.21 -0.05 26.86
C ARG A 3 -57.66 1.39 26.78
N ILE A 4 -57.41 2.05 25.64
CA ILE A 4 -57.98 2.02 24.28
C ILE A 4 -57.01 2.88 23.43
N ILE A 5 -56.24 2.26 22.53
CA ILE A 5 -56.38 2.42 21.07
C ILE A 5 -57.82 2.65 20.61
N PHE A 6 -57.99 3.65 19.73
CA PHE A 6 -59.16 3.92 18.89
C PHE A 6 -60.40 4.51 19.55
N THR A 7 -60.65 5.79 19.29
CA THR A 7 -61.92 6.29 18.75
C THR A 7 -61.54 7.60 18.02
N ILE A 8 -61.29 7.54 16.70
CA ILE A 8 -62.29 7.76 15.63
C ILE A 8 -62.46 9.27 15.42
N ILE A 9 -61.83 9.82 14.38
CA ILE A 9 -62.47 10.11 13.09
C ILE A 9 -63.72 10.99 13.30
N MET A 10 -63.57 12.29 13.07
CA MET A 10 -64.60 13.10 12.40
C MET A 10 -64.07 14.51 12.11
N LEU A 11 -64.11 14.82 10.80
CA LEU A 11 -64.49 16.09 10.18
C LEU A 11 -63.70 17.35 10.59
N ALA A 12 -62.80 17.87 9.77
CA ALA A 12 -62.98 18.35 8.39
C ALA A 12 -64.10 19.40 8.23
N THR A 13 -63.64 20.61 7.87
CA THR A 13 -64.33 21.60 7.01
C THR A 13 -65.62 22.19 7.59
N VAL A 14 -65.77 23.52 7.65
CA VAL A 14 -66.30 24.32 6.53
C VAL A 14 -66.45 25.77 7.06
N VAL A 15 -65.81 26.75 6.40
CA VAL A 15 -66.46 27.95 5.77
C VAL A 15 -67.36 28.80 6.67
N ALA A 16 -67.41 30.12 6.59
CA ALA A 16 -66.65 31.19 5.99
C ALA A 16 -67.34 32.45 6.54
N CYS A 17 -66.69 33.60 6.43
CA CYS A 17 -67.45 34.82 6.21
C CYS A 17 -66.80 35.59 5.06
N ASN A 18 -67.44 35.42 3.89
CA ASN A 18 -67.68 36.40 2.83
C ASN A 18 -67.64 37.86 3.31
N LYS A 19 -67.29 38.89 2.53
CA LYS A 19 -67.34 39.07 1.07
C LYS A 19 -66.74 40.45 0.72
N GLU A 20 -66.17 40.54 -0.50
CA GLU A 20 -66.31 41.63 -1.51
C GLU A 20 -65.91 43.08 -1.13
N GLU A 21 -65.23 43.88 -1.95
CA GLU A 21 -64.83 43.79 -3.36
C GLU A 21 -63.95 45.00 -3.73
N GLN A 22 -63.06 44.82 -4.73
CA GLN A 22 -62.57 45.85 -5.68
C GLN A 22 -61.61 46.93 -5.11
N LEU A 23 -60.50 47.37 -5.73
CA LEU A 23 -60.03 47.35 -7.11
C LEU A 23 -58.55 47.84 -7.13
N LEU A 24 -57.72 47.27 -8.02
CA LEU A 24 -56.57 47.87 -8.74
C LEU A 24 -55.21 48.26 -8.05
N GLN A 25 -54.17 47.53 -8.51
CA GLN A 25 -52.87 48.02 -9.06
C GLN A 25 -51.75 48.67 -8.18
N SER A 26 -50.62 47.93 -8.14
CA SER A 26 -49.22 48.35 -8.34
C SER A 26 -48.32 48.83 -7.17
N LEU A 27 -47.29 48.00 -6.89
CA LEU A 27 -45.83 48.24 -6.70
C LEU A 27 -45.23 49.07 -5.53
N LYS A 28 -44.26 48.40 -4.86
CA LYS A 28 -42.94 48.85 -4.30
C LYS A 28 -42.93 49.84 -3.12
N ASN A 29 -41.94 49.93 -2.21
CA ASN A 29 -40.73 49.21 -1.75
C ASN A 29 -40.25 50.02 -0.51
N ASP A 30 -39.46 49.43 0.39
CA ASP A 30 -38.80 50.12 1.52
C ASP A 30 -37.34 49.64 1.70
N ALA A 31 -36.42 50.54 2.14
CA ALA A 31 -35.54 50.38 3.34
C ALA A 31 -34.32 51.37 3.40
N PRO A 32 -33.83 51.79 4.61
CA PRO A 32 -32.64 52.65 4.83
C PRO A 32 -31.45 52.11 5.70
N VAL A 33 -30.24 52.65 5.41
CA VAL A 33 -29.05 53.19 6.16
C VAL A 33 -28.59 52.74 7.59
N PHE A 34 -27.24 52.63 7.80
CA PHE A 34 -26.46 53.01 9.02
C PHE A 34 -25.02 53.54 8.69
N THR A 35 -24.37 54.30 9.60
CA THR A 35 -23.17 55.18 9.44
C THR A 35 -22.04 54.99 10.48
N THR A 36 -20.79 55.48 10.20
CA THR A 36 -19.82 56.14 11.15
C THR A 36 -18.64 56.85 10.41
N SER A 37 -17.93 57.76 11.10
CA SER A 37 -17.18 58.97 10.65
C SER A 37 -15.64 58.86 10.43
N PHE A 38 -15.02 59.84 9.74
CA PHE A 38 -13.58 59.94 9.35
C PHE A 38 -12.78 61.08 10.06
N GLU A 39 -11.48 60.85 10.31
CA GLU A 39 -10.43 61.85 10.63
C GLU A 39 -9.67 62.32 9.36
N GLU A 40 -9.00 63.47 9.43
CA GLU A 40 -8.37 64.22 8.31
C GLU A 40 -6.95 63.75 7.88
N TYR A 41 -6.54 64.23 6.71
CA TYR A 41 -5.41 63.89 5.82
C TYR A 41 -3.98 64.18 6.36
N ASP A 42 -3.04 63.22 6.22
CA ASP A 42 -1.59 63.40 6.46
C ASP A 42 -0.81 63.48 5.12
N VAL A 43 -0.03 64.55 4.96
CA VAL A 43 0.60 65.00 3.71
C VAL A 43 2.01 64.42 3.51
N GLU A 44 2.64 63.80 4.53
CA GLU A 44 4.07 63.43 4.43
C GLU A 44 4.38 61.99 3.96
N ASN A 45 3.42 61.04 3.97
CA ASN A 45 3.74 59.62 3.75
C ASN A 45 3.25 58.95 2.45
N LYS A 46 2.64 59.68 1.49
CA LYS A 46 2.22 59.22 0.14
C LYS A 46 2.03 57.70 -0.08
N THR A 47 1.20 57.04 0.72
CA THR A 47 0.81 55.62 0.54
C THR A 47 -0.66 55.54 0.15
N LYS A 48 -0.92 55.48 -1.16
CA LYS A 48 -2.13 54.92 -1.82
C LYS A 48 -2.12 55.21 -3.32
N THR A 49 -2.66 54.29 -4.11
CA THR A 49 -3.05 54.53 -5.51
C THR A 49 -3.84 55.83 -5.58
N TYR A 50 -3.38 56.76 -6.40
CA TYR A 50 -4.05 58.05 -6.52
C TYR A 50 -4.08 58.52 -7.96
N VAL A 51 -5.11 59.31 -8.24
CA VAL A 51 -5.28 60.04 -9.48
C VAL A 51 -4.96 61.48 -9.15
N ASP A 52 -4.00 62.07 -9.86
CA ASP A 52 -3.67 63.47 -9.64
C ASP A 52 -4.71 64.41 -10.26
N ALA A 53 -4.57 65.70 -9.99
CA ALA A 53 -5.46 66.74 -10.49
C ALA A 53 -5.48 66.89 -12.03
N ASN A 54 -4.63 66.15 -12.75
CA ASN A 54 -4.56 66.10 -14.21
C ASN A 54 -5.02 64.75 -14.78
N VAL A 55 -5.66 63.91 -13.96
CA VAL A 55 -6.28 62.64 -14.36
C VAL A 55 -5.25 61.60 -14.86
N LYS A 56 -4.07 61.57 -14.24
CA LYS A 56 -3.11 60.46 -14.39
C LYS A 56 -3.17 59.53 -13.18
N LEU A 57 -3.32 58.23 -13.44
CA LEU A 57 -3.37 57.17 -12.45
C LEU A 57 -1.96 56.60 -12.22
N TYR A 58 -1.47 56.63 -10.98
CA TYR A 58 -0.15 56.09 -10.61
C TYR A 58 -0.31 54.87 -9.68
N TRP A 59 0.39 53.78 -10.00
CA TRP A 59 0.43 52.53 -9.23
C TRP A 59 1.79 52.39 -8.56
N HIS A 60 1.84 51.82 -7.36
CA HIS A 60 3.11 51.59 -6.66
C HIS A 60 3.54 50.12 -6.81
N GLN A 61 4.85 49.88 -6.93
CA GLN A 61 5.42 48.54 -7.21
C GLN A 61 5.17 47.49 -6.09
N ALA A 62 4.63 47.90 -4.94
CA ALA A 62 4.31 47.03 -3.81
C ALA A 62 2.81 46.66 -3.70
N ASP A 63 1.97 47.11 -4.64
CA ASP A 63 0.55 46.76 -4.67
C ASP A 63 0.38 45.37 -5.33
N GLU A 64 0.32 44.31 -4.53
CA GLU A 64 -0.03 42.95 -4.99
C GLU A 64 -1.55 42.84 -5.21
N LEU A 65 -1.99 42.46 -6.41
CA LEU A 65 -3.41 42.27 -6.73
C LEU A 65 -3.72 40.79 -7.00
N SER A 66 -4.63 40.21 -6.23
CA SER A 66 -5.23 38.87 -6.40
C SER A 66 -6.56 38.81 -5.62
N ILE A 67 -7.52 37.92 -5.97
CA ILE A 67 -8.40 37.10 -5.06
C ILE A 67 -9.54 36.32 -5.80
N PHE A 68 -9.81 35.06 -5.33
CA PHE A 68 -10.88 34.07 -5.70
C PHE A 68 -11.61 33.45 -4.43
N ARG A 69 -12.88 32.90 -4.42
CA ARG A 69 -13.38 31.46 -4.22
C ARG A 69 -14.94 31.12 -4.06
N THR A 70 -15.35 29.85 -4.38
CA THR A 70 -16.63 29.21 -4.85
C THR A 70 -17.63 28.47 -3.87
N THR A 71 -18.77 27.96 -4.44
CA THR A 71 -19.60 26.68 -4.24
C THR A 71 -20.86 26.57 -3.31
N LEU A 72 -22.03 26.17 -3.88
CA LEU A 72 -22.85 24.95 -3.56
C LEU A 72 -24.18 24.79 -4.36
N ASN A 73 -24.65 23.52 -4.49
CA ASN A 73 -25.79 23.00 -5.28
C ASN A 73 -27.15 23.07 -4.54
N GLU A 74 -28.05 23.99 -4.92
CA GLU A 74 -29.47 23.98 -4.50
C GLU A 74 -30.40 24.10 -5.72
N LYS A 75 -31.53 23.37 -5.72
CA LYS A 75 -32.56 23.45 -6.77
C LYS A 75 -33.51 24.61 -6.45
N TYR A 76 -33.43 25.66 -7.27
CA TYR A 76 -34.30 26.81 -7.19
C TYR A 76 -35.39 26.76 -8.26
N THR A 77 -36.60 27.17 -7.88
CA THR A 77 -37.67 27.48 -8.83
C THR A 77 -37.59 28.95 -9.19
N PHE A 78 -37.46 29.23 -10.50
CA PHE A 78 -37.49 30.57 -11.06
C PHE A 78 -38.95 31.01 -11.18
N ASP A 79 -39.33 32.07 -10.47
CA ASP A 79 -40.63 32.69 -10.67
C ASP A 79 -40.47 33.89 -11.63
N GLY A 80 -40.65 33.60 -12.93
CA GLY A 80 -40.57 34.58 -13.99
C GLY A 80 -40.87 33.98 -15.37
N ASN A 81 -41.46 34.79 -16.25
CA ASN A 81 -41.61 34.45 -17.66
C ASN A 81 -40.32 34.72 -18.42
N THR A 82 -40.12 34.00 -19.52
CA THR A 82 -38.91 34.13 -20.34
C THR A 82 -38.76 35.56 -20.86
N GLY A 83 -37.71 36.27 -20.43
CA GLY A 83 -37.39 37.64 -20.85
C GLY A 83 -37.57 38.73 -19.80
N ASP A 84 -37.93 38.39 -18.56
CA ASP A 84 -38.00 39.34 -17.44
C ASP A 84 -36.74 39.29 -16.56
N ASN A 85 -36.10 40.45 -16.37
CA ASN A 85 -34.87 40.62 -15.58
C ASN A 85 -35.13 40.91 -14.09
N SER A 86 -36.38 40.74 -13.62
CA SER A 86 -36.78 41.01 -12.24
C SER A 86 -37.28 39.79 -11.45
N GLY A 87 -37.25 38.60 -12.05
CA GLY A 87 -37.65 37.34 -11.40
C GLY A 87 -36.71 36.91 -10.28
N THR A 88 -37.26 36.27 -9.24
CA THR A 88 -36.50 35.75 -8.10
C THR A 88 -36.49 34.23 -8.08
N PHE A 89 -35.38 33.67 -7.62
CA PHE A 89 -35.21 32.24 -7.38
C PHE A 89 -35.61 31.93 -5.93
N SER A 90 -36.52 30.97 -5.73
CA SER A 90 -36.93 30.55 -4.38
C SER A 90 -36.78 29.03 -4.20
N ALA A 91 -36.41 28.63 -2.99
CA ALA A 91 -36.43 27.23 -2.55
C ALA A 91 -37.88 26.81 -2.26
N ALA A 92 -38.31 25.67 -2.79
CA ALA A 92 -39.72 25.26 -2.74
C ALA A 92 -40.20 24.85 -1.33
N GLY A 93 -41.11 25.63 -0.72
CA GLY A 93 -42.07 25.20 0.31
C GLY A 93 -41.99 25.87 1.70
N ASN A 94 -43.00 26.69 2.03
CA ASN A 94 -43.49 27.20 3.34
C ASN A 94 -42.46 27.23 4.51
N GLY A 95 -41.88 28.33 4.95
CA GLY A 95 -42.46 29.66 5.21
C GLY A 95 -42.07 30.08 6.63
N GLY A 96 -40.85 30.64 6.78
CA GLY A 96 -40.51 31.47 7.94
C GLY A 96 -39.19 31.22 8.68
N GLN A 97 -38.05 30.99 8.00
CA GLN A 97 -36.71 31.22 8.57
C GLN A 97 -35.71 31.58 7.46
N PHE A 98 -34.93 32.65 7.65
CA PHE A 98 -33.73 32.91 6.84
C PHE A 98 -32.62 33.45 7.76
N GLY A 99 -31.56 32.66 7.92
CA GLY A 99 -30.29 33.09 8.48
C GLY A 99 -29.46 33.80 7.40
N THR A 100 -28.74 34.86 7.77
CA THR A 100 -27.86 35.58 6.85
C THR A 100 -26.53 34.85 6.74
N GLY A 101 -26.49 33.87 5.83
CA GLY A 101 -25.29 33.23 5.31
C GLY A 101 -24.62 34.07 4.22
N ASN A 102 -23.35 33.76 3.99
CA ASN A 102 -22.36 34.49 3.20
C ASN A 102 -22.69 34.66 1.70
N ALA A 103 -22.06 35.71 1.15
CA ALA A 103 -22.14 36.24 -0.20
C ALA A 103 -21.79 35.25 -1.32
N ILE A 104 -22.39 35.49 -2.48
CA ILE A 104 -22.08 34.90 -3.78
C ILE A 104 -20.87 35.66 -4.36
N GLU A 105 -19.73 35.00 -4.49
CA GLU A 105 -18.52 35.57 -5.10
C GLU A 105 -18.54 35.42 -6.64
N ALA A 106 -18.23 36.49 -7.37
CA ALA A 106 -17.97 36.52 -8.80
C ALA A 106 -16.55 37.07 -9.05
N TYR A 107 -15.79 36.50 -10.00
CA TYR A 107 -14.41 36.89 -10.33
C TYR A 107 -14.30 37.67 -11.64
N TYR A 108 -13.23 38.48 -11.76
CA TYR A 108 -12.96 39.39 -12.87
C TYR A 108 -11.52 39.25 -13.39
N ALA A 109 -11.30 39.44 -14.71
CA ALA A 109 -9.98 39.53 -15.37
C ALA A 109 -9.84 40.85 -16.15
N ILE A 110 -8.63 41.44 -16.20
CA ILE A 110 -8.33 42.73 -16.85
C ILE A 110 -7.49 42.53 -18.13
N TYR A 111 -7.82 43.24 -19.22
CA TYR A 111 -7.11 43.25 -20.50
C TYR A 111 -6.35 44.59 -20.69
N PRO A 112 -5.02 44.59 -20.89
CA PRO A 112 -4.33 45.71 -21.52
C PRO A 112 -4.09 45.43 -23.01
N TYR A 113 -4.60 46.30 -23.88
CA TYR A 113 -4.11 46.43 -25.26
C TYR A 113 -3.47 47.80 -25.40
N SER A 114 -2.16 47.83 -25.65
CA SER A 114 -1.50 48.93 -26.37
C SER A 114 -0.72 48.26 -27.49
N SER A 115 -1.32 48.21 -28.67
CA SER A 115 -0.44 48.41 -29.81
C SER A 115 0.03 49.85 -29.63
N ASN A 116 1.33 50.12 -29.47
CA ASN A 116 1.84 51.49 -29.60
C ASN A 116 1.59 51.84 -31.09
N SER A 117 0.33 51.86 -31.55
CA SER A 117 -0.16 51.73 -32.89
C SER A 117 -1.46 52.56 -33.21
N SER A 118 -1.39 53.61 -34.05
CA SER A 118 -2.41 54.40 -34.77
C SER A 118 -2.18 54.32 -36.29
N MET A 119 -3.19 53.88 -37.06
CA MET A 119 -3.02 53.49 -38.46
C MET A 119 -3.35 54.66 -39.37
N ASP A 120 -2.35 55.20 -40.07
CA ASP A 120 -2.57 56.35 -40.96
C ASP A 120 -3.29 55.94 -42.26
N ASN A 121 -3.51 56.90 -43.16
CA ASN A 121 -4.35 56.76 -44.35
C ASN A 121 -3.81 55.76 -45.41
N TYR A 122 -2.72 55.05 -45.13
CA TYR A 122 -2.18 53.93 -45.91
C TYR A 122 -2.22 52.57 -45.18
N ASP A 123 -2.92 52.46 -44.05
CA ASP A 123 -2.99 51.26 -43.23
C ASP A 123 -1.65 50.85 -42.50
N VAL A 124 -0.93 51.76 -41.80
CA VAL A 124 0.11 51.39 -40.78
C VAL A 124 0.05 52.11 -39.41
N LEU A 125 0.05 51.31 -38.30
CA LEU A 125 -0.41 51.59 -36.92
C LEU A 125 0.81 52.03 -35.97
N THR A 126 0.97 53.29 -35.45
CA THR A 126 1.85 53.76 -34.25
C THR A 126 1.18 54.65 -33.08
N VAL A 127 1.37 54.45 -31.76
CA VAL A 127 0.69 55.05 -30.53
C VAL A 127 1.76 55.55 -29.57
N GLU A 128 1.42 56.65 -28.92
CA GLU A 128 2.14 57.36 -27.86
C GLU A 128 1.17 58.44 -27.32
N LEU A 129 1.31 58.88 -26.06
CA LEU A 129 0.48 59.94 -25.47
C LEU A 129 1.32 61.21 -25.20
N PRO A 130 1.07 62.37 -25.85
CA PRO A 130 1.87 63.58 -25.63
C PRO A 130 1.22 64.64 -24.69
N ALA A 131 2.09 65.52 -24.16
CA ALA A 131 1.96 66.19 -22.86
C ALA A 131 1.30 67.58 -22.80
N THR A 132 0.75 68.13 -23.90
CA THR A 132 0.22 69.51 -23.91
C THR A 132 -0.94 69.68 -24.89
N GLN A 133 -2.19 69.45 -24.47
CA GLN A 133 -3.35 70.04 -25.14
C GLN A 133 -4.58 70.07 -24.21
N LEU A 134 -5.27 71.22 -24.14
CA LEU A 134 -6.55 71.39 -23.45
C LEU A 134 -7.67 70.73 -24.27
N TYR A 135 -8.44 69.84 -23.63
CA TYR A 135 -9.54 69.12 -24.27
C TYR A 135 -10.81 69.97 -24.33
N ALA A 136 -11.37 70.16 -25.52
CA ALA A 136 -12.71 70.71 -25.68
C ALA A 136 -13.77 69.62 -25.44
N GLN A 137 -14.94 70.04 -24.95
CA GLN A 137 -16.08 69.18 -24.65
C GLN A 137 -16.48 68.37 -25.90
N ASN A 138 -16.51 67.04 -25.77
CA ASN A 138 -16.83 66.02 -26.80
C ASN A 138 -15.67 65.44 -27.66
N SER A 139 -14.44 65.42 -27.12
CA SER A 139 -13.29 64.78 -27.80
C SER A 139 -13.28 63.23 -27.82
N PHE A 140 -14.35 62.57 -27.37
CA PHE A 140 -14.49 61.10 -27.47
C PHE A 140 -15.82 60.73 -28.13
N GLY A 141 -15.75 60.20 -29.37
CA GLY A 141 -16.90 59.71 -30.12
C GLY A 141 -17.38 58.32 -29.69
N LYS A 142 -18.62 58.00 -30.05
CA LYS A 142 -19.29 56.71 -29.77
C LYS A 142 -18.57 55.56 -30.48
N GLY A 143 -17.73 54.80 -29.77
CA GLY A 143 -17.07 53.60 -30.31
C GLY A 143 -15.63 53.31 -29.83
N ALA A 144 -14.99 54.16 -29.03
CA ALA A 144 -13.64 53.89 -28.50
C ALA A 144 -13.67 52.91 -27.31
N ASN A 145 -12.84 51.85 -27.35
CA ASN A 145 -12.83 50.73 -26.40
C ASN A 145 -11.52 50.68 -25.58
N THR A 146 -11.66 50.87 -24.27
CA THR A 146 -10.71 50.54 -23.21
C THR A 146 -11.58 50.18 -22.01
N MET A 147 -11.25 49.14 -21.21
CA MET A 147 -11.97 48.93 -19.95
C MET A 147 -11.61 50.08 -19.01
N VAL A 148 -12.47 51.09 -18.94
CA VAL A 148 -12.37 52.21 -18.01
C VAL A 148 -13.70 52.33 -17.29
N ALA A 149 -13.66 52.24 -15.96
CA ALA A 149 -14.77 52.68 -15.14
C ALA A 149 -14.85 54.21 -15.23
N VAL A 150 -15.92 54.75 -15.80
CA VAL A 150 -16.21 56.20 -15.77
C VAL A 150 -17.49 56.40 -14.98
N THR A 151 -17.40 57.24 -13.95
CA THR A 151 -18.58 57.71 -13.21
C THR A 151 -19.07 58.99 -13.90
N SER A 152 -20.38 59.09 -14.07
CA SER A 152 -21.03 60.40 -14.17
C SER A 152 -22.40 60.29 -13.50
N GLY A 153 -22.50 60.86 -12.31
CA GLY A 153 -23.78 61.10 -11.65
C GLY A 153 -24.17 60.02 -10.64
N LEU A 154 -24.30 60.48 -9.41
CA LEU A 154 -24.71 59.72 -8.24
C LEU A 154 -26.14 59.19 -8.41
N SER A 155 -26.26 57.87 -8.56
CA SER A 155 -27.34 56.98 -8.04
C SER A 155 -27.68 55.89 -9.06
N ASP A 156 -26.89 54.82 -9.11
CA ASP A 156 -27.31 53.47 -9.54
C ASP A 156 -26.16 52.50 -9.28
N TYR A 157 -26.34 51.62 -8.28
CA TYR A 157 -25.39 50.55 -7.97
C TYR A 157 -25.62 49.37 -8.90
N PHE A 158 -24.99 49.38 -10.09
CA PHE A 158 -24.46 48.19 -10.78
C PHE A 158 -23.40 48.66 -11.79
N LEU A 159 -22.16 48.23 -11.61
CA LEU A 159 -21.12 48.35 -12.64
C LEU A 159 -21.52 47.42 -13.80
N SER A 160 -21.96 47.98 -14.93
CA SER A 160 -22.11 47.20 -16.16
C SER A 160 -20.76 47.12 -16.88
N PHE A 161 -20.02 46.05 -16.65
CA PHE A 161 -18.94 45.67 -17.53
C PHE A 161 -19.54 45.21 -18.86
N LYS A 162 -19.28 45.92 -19.95
CA LYS A 162 -19.56 45.37 -21.29
C LYS A 162 -18.47 44.38 -21.63
N ASN A 163 -18.83 43.09 -21.64
CA ASN A 163 -17.96 42.03 -22.10
C ASN A 163 -17.56 42.33 -23.57
N VAL A 164 -16.25 42.40 -23.81
CA VAL A 164 -15.65 42.80 -25.09
C VAL A 164 -15.37 41.61 -26.02
N GLY A 165 -15.49 40.39 -25.52
CA GLY A 165 -15.40 39.14 -26.28
C GLY A 165 -16.72 38.37 -26.32
N GLY A 166 -16.74 37.26 -27.04
CA GLY A 166 -17.80 36.25 -26.94
C GLY A 166 -17.29 34.98 -26.24
N TYR A 167 -18.21 34.15 -25.78
CA TYR A 167 -17.87 32.86 -25.16
C TYR A 167 -18.11 31.74 -26.16
N LEU A 168 -17.12 30.88 -26.33
CA LEU A 168 -17.26 29.63 -27.04
C LEU A 168 -17.25 28.49 -26.04
N VAL A 169 -18.31 27.68 -26.03
CA VAL A 169 -18.43 26.51 -25.14
C VAL A 169 -18.28 25.25 -25.97
N LEU A 170 -17.16 24.55 -25.78
CA LEU A 170 -16.90 23.23 -26.34
C LEU A 170 -17.38 22.17 -25.38
N LYS A 171 -18.31 21.31 -25.83
CA LYS A 171 -18.76 20.15 -25.05
C LYS A 171 -18.05 18.92 -25.59
N LEU A 172 -17.27 18.25 -24.74
CA LEU A 172 -16.57 17.01 -25.09
C LEU A 172 -17.14 15.84 -24.32
N TYR A 173 -17.27 14.69 -24.98
CA TYR A 173 -17.53 13.42 -24.31
C TYR A 173 -16.66 12.31 -24.89
N GLY A 174 -16.27 11.36 -24.05
CA GLY A 174 -15.38 10.27 -24.39
C GLY A 174 -15.04 9.46 -23.15
N SER A 175 -14.56 8.23 -23.32
CA SER A 175 -14.22 7.34 -22.20
C SER A 175 -12.72 7.28 -22.00
N GLY A 176 -12.25 7.49 -20.77
CA GLY A 176 -10.83 7.34 -20.41
C GLY A 176 -9.92 8.45 -20.94
N ILE A 177 -10.45 9.66 -21.10
CA ILE A 177 -9.72 10.82 -21.62
C ILE A 177 -9.64 11.89 -20.53
N THR A 178 -8.43 12.16 -20.07
CA THR A 178 -8.12 13.26 -19.14
C THR A 178 -7.35 14.32 -19.90
N VAL A 179 -8.03 15.43 -20.17
CA VAL A 179 -7.54 16.54 -20.97
C VAL A 179 -6.52 17.34 -20.17
N LYS A 180 -5.31 17.51 -20.69
CA LYS A 180 -4.27 18.41 -20.18
C LYS A 180 -4.26 19.74 -20.91
N SER A 181 -4.59 19.77 -22.20
CA SER A 181 -4.87 21.01 -22.91
C SER A 181 -5.76 20.79 -24.13
N ILE A 182 -6.38 21.85 -24.62
CA ILE A 182 -7.21 21.89 -25.82
C ILE A 182 -6.74 23.08 -26.65
N GLU A 183 -6.27 22.83 -27.86
CA GLU A 183 -5.99 23.86 -28.84
C GLU A 183 -7.12 23.91 -29.88
N LEU A 184 -7.56 25.11 -30.25
CA LEU A 184 -8.50 25.38 -31.32
C LEU A 184 -7.81 26.14 -32.46
N LYS A 185 -7.96 25.66 -33.69
CA LYS A 185 -7.37 26.26 -34.89
C LYS A 185 -8.40 26.38 -36.00
N GLY A 186 -8.55 27.56 -36.62
CA GLY A 186 -9.39 27.70 -37.81
C GLY A 186 -8.84 26.87 -38.98
N ASN A 187 -9.70 26.14 -39.70
CA ASN A 187 -9.27 25.16 -40.71
C ASN A 187 -8.59 25.77 -41.95
N ASN A 188 -8.83 27.06 -42.21
CA ASN A 188 -8.26 27.83 -43.31
C ASN A 188 -7.20 28.85 -42.85
N GLY A 189 -6.77 28.79 -41.58
CA GLY A 189 -5.79 29.71 -41.03
C GLY A 189 -6.29 31.14 -40.81
N GLU A 190 -7.60 31.33 -40.61
CA GLU A 190 -8.23 32.56 -40.15
C GLU A 190 -7.43 33.22 -39.01
N LYS A 191 -7.17 34.53 -39.12
CA LYS A 191 -6.47 35.30 -38.09
C LYS A 191 -7.40 35.50 -36.90
N ILE A 192 -7.07 34.86 -35.78
CA ILE A 192 -7.65 35.15 -34.48
C ILE A 192 -6.94 36.41 -33.98
N ALA A 193 -7.69 37.46 -33.65
CA ALA A 193 -7.10 38.72 -33.18
C ALA A 193 -6.75 38.61 -31.69
N GLY A 194 -5.48 38.31 -31.38
CA GLY A 194 -4.94 38.30 -30.01
C GLY A 194 -4.68 36.88 -29.46
N ASP A 195 -3.59 36.74 -28.70
CA ASP A 195 -3.10 35.48 -28.14
C ASP A 195 -3.79 35.19 -26.80
N ALA A 196 -4.69 34.21 -26.76
CA ALA A 196 -5.28 33.73 -25.51
C ALA A 196 -4.89 32.28 -25.25
N THR A 197 -4.01 32.08 -24.26
CA THR A 197 -3.91 30.80 -23.54
C THR A 197 -4.90 30.88 -22.35
N ILE A 198 -5.60 29.81 -21.98
CA ILE A 198 -6.62 29.77 -20.91
C ILE A 198 -6.30 28.57 -20.00
N THR A 199 -5.65 28.73 -18.84
CA THR A 199 -5.30 27.57 -17.99
C THR A 199 -6.40 27.25 -16.95
N ALA A 200 -7.23 26.21 -17.13
CA ALA A 200 -8.28 25.75 -16.22
C ALA A 200 -7.92 24.47 -15.41
N LYS A 201 -7.61 24.56 -14.11
CA LYS A 201 -7.68 23.38 -13.19
C LYS A 201 -9.10 23.17 -12.68
N HIS A 202 -9.50 21.93 -12.40
CA HIS A 202 -10.80 21.61 -11.79
C HIS A 202 -11.02 22.44 -10.50
N GLY A 203 -12.04 23.32 -10.51
CA GLY A 203 -12.36 24.20 -9.38
C GLY A 203 -11.60 25.54 -9.32
N GLN A 204 -10.82 25.91 -10.33
CA GLN A 204 -10.18 27.23 -10.45
C GLN A 204 -10.58 27.95 -11.76
N MET A 205 -10.60 29.28 -11.74
CA MET A 205 -10.89 30.10 -12.91
C MET A 205 -9.66 30.19 -13.82
N PRO A 206 -9.82 30.32 -15.15
CA PRO A 206 -8.69 30.27 -16.05
C PRO A 206 -7.79 31.50 -16.01
N ASN A 207 -6.47 31.31 -16.03
CA ASN A 207 -5.51 32.41 -16.25
C ASN A 207 -5.16 32.53 -17.73
N SER A 208 -4.96 33.77 -18.20
CA SER A 208 -4.53 34.07 -19.56
C SER A 208 -3.14 34.69 -19.67
N TYR A 209 -2.38 34.27 -20.68
CA TYR A 209 -1.11 34.87 -21.07
C TYR A 209 -1.06 35.05 -22.60
N MET A 210 -0.53 36.20 -23.02
CA MET A 210 -0.20 36.52 -24.42
C MET A 210 1.28 36.16 -24.65
N ASN A 211 1.61 35.42 -25.73
CA ASN A 211 2.99 35.35 -26.22
C ASN A 211 3.21 36.47 -27.26
N SER A 212 4.46 36.86 -27.54
CA SER A 212 4.79 37.94 -28.48
C SER A 212 4.95 37.52 -29.95
N ASN A 213 4.54 36.30 -30.31
CA ASN A 213 4.70 35.69 -31.63
C ASN A 213 3.37 35.13 -32.15
N ALA A 214 2.76 35.84 -33.10
CA ALA A 214 1.50 35.52 -33.77
C ALA A 214 1.27 34.01 -34.04
N THR A 215 0.51 33.35 -33.16
CA THR A 215 0.06 31.97 -33.36
C THR A 215 -1.44 31.91 -33.69
N ARG A 216 -1.80 31.13 -34.72
CA ARG A 216 -3.17 31.05 -35.30
C ARG A 216 -4.12 30.13 -34.50
N THR A 217 -3.88 29.98 -33.20
CA THR A 217 -4.54 28.97 -32.36
C THR A 217 -4.94 29.54 -30.99
N ILE A 218 -6.02 29.01 -30.40
CA ILE A 218 -6.48 29.33 -29.03
C ILE A 218 -6.23 28.10 -28.18
N THR A 219 -5.49 28.23 -27.08
CA THR A 219 -5.15 27.09 -26.22
C THR A 219 -5.81 27.22 -24.86
N LEU A 220 -6.45 26.15 -24.39
CA LEU A 220 -6.94 26.00 -23.03
C LEU A 220 -6.07 24.94 -22.34
N ASP A 221 -5.34 25.28 -21.30
CA ASP A 221 -4.49 24.38 -20.54
C ASP A 221 -5.25 23.89 -19.31
N CYS A 222 -5.52 22.60 -19.17
CA CYS A 222 -6.26 22.07 -18.03
C CYS A 222 -5.42 21.92 -16.74
N GLY A 223 -4.16 22.37 -16.77
CA GLY A 223 -3.20 22.20 -15.69
C GLY A 223 -2.71 20.76 -15.56
N GLU A 224 -1.72 20.57 -14.69
CA GLU A 224 -1.01 19.28 -14.55
C GLU A 224 -1.89 18.09 -14.16
N SER A 225 -3.00 18.32 -13.44
CA SER A 225 -3.94 17.26 -13.04
C SER A 225 -4.98 16.93 -14.11
N GLY A 226 -5.09 17.78 -15.14
CA GLY A 226 -6.06 17.66 -16.23
C GLY A 226 -7.53 17.71 -15.80
N VAL A 227 -8.42 17.49 -16.77
CA VAL A 227 -9.88 17.40 -16.60
C VAL A 227 -10.40 16.15 -17.31
N GLU A 228 -11.02 15.23 -16.56
CA GLU A 228 -11.69 14.06 -17.14
C GLU A 228 -12.97 14.48 -17.88
N ILE A 229 -13.14 14.01 -19.11
CA ILE A 229 -14.35 14.28 -19.88
C ILE A 229 -15.42 13.21 -19.61
N GLY A 230 -16.68 13.63 -19.55
CA GLY A 230 -17.79 12.70 -19.31
C GLY A 230 -17.96 11.68 -20.44
N ASN A 231 -18.50 10.52 -20.10
CA ASN A 231 -18.54 9.34 -20.97
C ASN A 231 -19.74 9.28 -21.94
N SER A 232 -20.65 10.24 -21.90
CA SER A 232 -21.82 10.31 -22.77
C SER A 232 -22.12 11.74 -23.20
N ALA A 233 -22.83 11.91 -24.32
CA ALA A 233 -23.23 13.23 -24.80
C ALA A 233 -24.10 14.00 -23.79
N GLU A 234 -24.88 13.29 -22.97
CA GLU A 234 -25.71 13.87 -21.90
C GLU A 234 -24.87 14.35 -20.70
N ASN A 235 -23.72 13.71 -20.47
CA ASN A 235 -22.77 14.04 -19.41
C ASN A 235 -21.51 14.76 -19.94
N ALA A 236 -21.58 15.39 -21.12
CA ALA A 236 -20.41 16.00 -21.75
C ALA A 236 -19.78 17.10 -20.88
N THR A 237 -18.44 17.06 -20.75
CA THR A 237 -17.68 18.08 -20.03
C THR A 237 -17.56 19.33 -20.88
N SER A 238 -17.90 20.49 -20.30
CA SER A 238 -17.93 21.78 -21.00
C SER A 238 -16.67 22.58 -20.73
N PHE A 239 -15.97 22.95 -21.80
CA PHE A 239 -14.79 23.81 -21.79
C PHE A 239 -15.15 25.19 -22.36
N TRP A 240 -14.81 26.23 -21.63
CA TRP A 240 -15.21 27.61 -21.94
C TRP A 240 -14.00 28.41 -22.42
N PHE A 241 -14.12 28.96 -23.62
CA PHE A 241 -13.12 29.82 -24.23
C PHE A 241 -13.66 31.25 -24.29
N VAL A 242 -12.85 32.20 -23.84
CA VAL A 242 -13.10 33.63 -24.08
C VAL A 242 -12.39 34.00 -25.37
N VAL A 243 -13.15 34.37 -26.40
CA VAL A 243 -12.61 34.66 -27.72
C VAL A 243 -12.98 36.08 -28.17
N PRO A 244 -12.12 36.78 -28.91
CA PRO A 244 -12.53 37.98 -29.64
C PRO A 244 -13.64 37.61 -30.63
N PRO A 245 -14.42 38.59 -31.14
CA PRO A 245 -15.36 38.32 -32.21
C PRO A 245 -14.65 37.63 -33.37
N VAL A 246 -15.07 36.40 -33.68
CA VAL A 246 -14.38 35.52 -34.62
C VAL A 246 -15.40 34.70 -35.40
N VAL A 247 -15.13 34.53 -36.69
CA VAL A 247 -15.90 33.67 -37.58
C VAL A 247 -14.99 32.56 -38.05
N PHE A 248 -15.33 31.32 -37.70
CA PHE A 248 -14.72 30.12 -38.25
C PHE A 248 -15.52 29.71 -39.48
N SER A 249 -15.17 30.20 -40.67
CA SER A 249 -16.01 30.04 -41.87
C SER A 249 -15.91 28.66 -42.51
N GLU A 250 -14.75 28.01 -42.40
CA GLU A 250 -14.50 26.63 -42.85
C GLU A 250 -14.49 25.62 -41.68
N GLY A 251 -15.05 26.03 -40.54
CA GLY A 251 -14.96 25.31 -39.28
C GLY A 251 -13.58 25.41 -38.63
N PHE A 252 -13.37 24.59 -37.60
CA PHE A 252 -12.17 24.61 -36.78
C PHE A 252 -11.72 23.19 -36.43
N THR A 253 -10.44 23.06 -36.13
CA THR A 253 -9.78 21.87 -35.64
C THR A 253 -9.57 22.00 -34.14
N VAL A 254 -10.00 20.98 -33.39
CA VAL A 254 -9.75 20.80 -31.96
C VAL A 254 -8.61 19.82 -31.81
N THR A 255 -7.54 20.23 -31.13
CA THR A 255 -6.39 19.42 -30.82
C THR A 255 -6.34 19.24 -29.30
N ILE A 256 -6.68 18.07 -28.80
CA ILE A 256 -6.70 17.74 -27.38
C ILE A 256 -5.38 17.08 -27.03
N THR A 257 -4.63 17.67 -26.10
CA THR A 257 -3.48 17.00 -25.49
C THR A 257 -3.94 16.37 -24.18
N GLU A 258 -3.78 15.06 -24.04
CA GLU A 258 -4.06 14.37 -22.80
C GLU A 258 -2.95 14.57 -21.76
N ILE A 259 -3.26 14.23 -20.51
CA ILE A 259 -2.26 14.12 -19.44
C ILE A 259 -1.13 13.14 -19.79
N SER A 260 -1.44 12.12 -20.60
CA SER A 260 -0.48 11.14 -21.16
C SER A 260 0.46 11.74 -22.23
N GLY A 261 0.22 12.98 -22.67
CA GLY A 261 0.94 13.63 -23.77
C GLY A 261 0.42 13.27 -25.17
N LEU A 262 -0.54 12.34 -25.27
CA LEU A 262 -1.19 12.00 -26.54
C LEU A 262 -1.97 13.19 -27.09
N THR A 263 -1.79 13.48 -28.38
CA THR A 263 -2.52 14.55 -29.07
C THR A 263 -3.60 13.98 -29.99
N ILE A 264 -4.86 14.27 -29.68
CA ILE A 264 -6.03 13.86 -30.46
C ILE A 264 -6.52 15.05 -31.27
N THR A 265 -6.54 14.95 -32.60
CA THR A 265 -6.96 16.06 -33.47
C THR A 265 -8.27 15.75 -34.17
N GLN A 266 -9.25 16.64 -34.07
CA GLN A 266 -10.56 16.49 -34.70
C GLN A 266 -10.99 17.79 -35.39
N SER A 267 -11.21 17.72 -36.70
CA SER A 267 -11.68 18.85 -37.50
C SER A 267 -13.19 18.85 -37.64
N THR A 268 -13.80 20.03 -37.53
CA THR A 268 -15.20 20.29 -37.81
C THR A 268 -15.35 21.03 -39.13
N SER A 269 -16.41 20.80 -39.88
CA SER A 269 -16.72 21.53 -41.13
C SER A 269 -17.84 22.56 -40.97
N LYS A 270 -18.37 22.72 -39.75
CA LYS A 270 -19.48 23.64 -39.48
C LYS A 270 -18.93 25.02 -39.19
N TRP A 271 -19.43 26.00 -39.94
CA TRP A 271 -19.11 27.38 -39.67
C TRP A 271 -19.71 27.83 -38.34
N ILE A 272 -19.01 28.71 -37.61
CA ILE A 272 -19.49 29.28 -36.35
C ILE A 272 -18.99 30.72 -36.20
N SER A 273 -19.90 31.63 -35.87
CA SER A 273 -19.60 33.03 -35.55
C SER A 273 -19.83 33.28 -34.07
N VAL A 274 -18.80 33.76 -33.38
CA VAL A 274 -18.86 34.19 -31.99
C VAL A 274 -18.74 35.72 -31.99
N GLU A 275 -19.78 36.41 -31.51
CA GLU A 275 -19.82 37.88 -31.45
C GLU A 275 -19.70 38.36 -30.00
N ARG A 276 -19.52 39.68 -29.81
CA ARG A 276 -19.39 40.28 -28.48
C ARG A 276 -20.62 39.99 -27.62
N ASN A 277 -20.41 39.61 -26.36
CA ASN A 277 -21.47 39.27 -25.40
C ASN A 277 -22.34 38.06 -25.79
N ILE A 278 -21.98 37.29 -26.83
CA ILE A 278 -22.73 36.10 -27.21
C ILE A 278 -22.01 34.86 -26.69
N VAL A 279 -22.77 33.98 -26.02
CA VAL A 279 -22.35 32.60 -25.74
C VAL A 279 -22.77 31.73 -26.90
N LYS A 280 -21.80 31.12 -27.57
CA LYS A 280 -22.04 30.08 -28.57
C LYS A 280 -21.59 28.75 -27.99
N SER A 281 -22.52 27.82 -27.86
CA SER A 281 -22.21 26.44 -27.49
C SER A 281 -22.14 25.57 -28.74
N MET A 282 -21.17 24.68 -28.75
CA MET A 282 -21.02 23.67 -29.78
C MET A 282 -21.76 22.39 -29.37
N ALA A 283 -22.19 21.64 -30.38
CA ALA A 283 -22.73 20.30 -30.14
C ALA A 283 -21.69 19.45 -29.41
N ALA A 284 -22.15 18.53 -28.57
CA ALA A 284 -21.28 17.59 -27.90
C ALA A 284 -20.46 16.82 -28.94
N LEU A 285 -19.14 16.93 -28.83
CA LEU A 285 -18.18 16.32 -29.72
C LEU A 285 -17.67 15.03 -29.06
N GLU A 286 -17.86 13.90 -29.74
CA GLU A 286 -17.32 12.62 -29.29
C GLU A 286 -15.83 12.57 -29.61
N VAL A 287 -15.03 12.45 -28.57
CA VAL A 287 -13.59 12.21 -28.67
C VAL A 287 -13.39 10.70 -28.57
N LYS A 288 -13.09 10.06 -29.70
CA LYS A 288 -12.73 8.64 -29.76
C LYS A 288 -11.25 8.52 -30.04
N LEU A 289 -10.62 7.65 -29.29
CA LEU A 289 -9.26 7.22 -29.56
C LEU A 289 -9.30 6.18 -30.66
N THR A 290 -8.48 6.37 -31.69
CA THR A 290 -8.22 5.31 -32.65
C THR A 290 -7.35 4.22 -32.00
N THR A 291 -7.29 3.04 -32.60
CA THR A 291 -6.36 1.99 -32.18
C THR A 291 -4.92 2.51 -32.14
N GLN A 292 -4.52 3.31 -33.15
CA GLN A 292 -3.19 3.90 -33.22
C GLN A 292 -2.93 4.87 -32.07
N ASP A 293 -3.92 5.68 -31.69
CA ASP A 293 -3.83 6.60 -30.55
C ASP A 293 -3.63 5.85 -29.22
N LEU A 294 -4.32 4.71 -29.06
CA LEU A 294 -4.18 3.87 -27.86
C LEU A 294 -2.81 3.18 -27.81
N LEU A 295 -2.31 2.66 -28.94
CA LEU A 295 -0.97 2.07 -29.02
C LEU A 295 0.12 3.13 -28.75
N ALA A 296 -0.06 4.35 -29.28
CA ALA A 296 0.83 5.47 -28.99
C ALA A 296 0.81 5.84 -27.50
N ARG A 297 -0.37 5.81 -26.86
CA ARG A 297 -0.51 6.04 -25.41
C ARG A 297 0.21 4.97 -24.59
N GLU A 298 0.07 3.69 -24.92
CA GLU A 298 0.76 2.61 -24.20
C GLU A 298 2.28 2.72 -24.37
N LYS A 299 2.77 3.06 -25.58
CA LYS A 299 4.19 3.36 -25.80
C LYS A 299 4.67 4.52 -24.92
N SER A 300 3.92 5.63 -24.85
CA SER A 300 4.25 6.76 -23.97
C SER A 300 4.23 6.37 -22.48
N SER A 301 3.28 5.52 -22.07
CA SER A 301 3.22 4.98 -20.71
C SER A 301 4.42 4.10 -20.37
N LEU A 302 4.91 3.28 -21.31
CA LEU A 302 6.14 2.50 -21.13
C LEU A 302 7.35 3.43 -20.99
N ILE A 303 7.46 4.48 -21.82
CA ILE A 303 8.56 5.46 -21.69
C ILE A 303 8.50 6.19 -20.34
N ALA A 304 7.30 6.53 -19.86
CA ALA A 304 7.14 7.12 -18.52
C ALA A 304 7.61 6.15 -17.42
N LEU A 305 7.27 4.86 -17.53
CA LEU A 305 7.77 3.80 -16.64
C LEU A 305 9.30 3.67 -16.68
N TYR A 306 9.89 3.64 -17.88
CA TYR A 306 11.33 3.61 -18.09
C TYR A 306 12.01 4.78 -17.38
N ASN A 307 11.55 6.00 -17.64
CA ASN A 307 12.13 7.21 -17.05
C ASN A 307 11.95 7.24 -15.52
N SER A 308 10.77 6.86 -15.03
CA SER A 308 10.42 6.90 -13.60
C SER A 308 11.15 5.86 -12.76
N LEU A 309 11.61 4.77 -13.38
CA LEU A 309 12.35 3.68 -12.73
C LEU A 309 13.83 3.63 -13.12
N GLY A 310 14.37 4.73 -13.68
CA GLY A 310 15.80 4.87 -13.95
C GLY A 310 16.33 3.96 -15.07
N GLY A 311 15.55 3.82 -16.15
CA GLY A 311 15.75 2.89 -17.27
C GLY A 311 17.14 2.81 -17.87
N ASP A 312 17.87 3.93 -17.89
CA ASP A 312 19.25 3.96 -18.40
C ASP A 312 20.22 3.11 -17.57
N ASN A 313 19.85 2.79 -16.32
CA ASN A 313 20.66 2.01 -15.39
C ASN A 313 20.14 0.58 -15.17
N TRP A 314 19.13 0.14 -15.92
CA TRP A 314 18.63 -1.22 -15.82
C TRP A 314 19.67 -2.23 -16.28
N SER A 315 19.64 -3.43 -15.70
CA SER A 315 20.52 -4.53 -16.12
C SER A 315 20.29 -4.93 -17.57
N ASN A 316 19.03 -4.88 -18.02
CA ASN A 316 18.63 -5.07 -19.40
C ASN A 316 17.54 -4.06 -19.79
N ASN A 317 17.89 -3.15 -20.69
CA ASN A 317 17.00 -2.16 -21.30
C ASN A 317 16.92 -2.34 -22.82
N THR A 318 17.14 -3.55 -23.34
CA THR A 318 17.16 -3.81 -24.79
C THR A 318 15.89 -3.27 -25.46
N ASN A 319 16.09 -2.48 -26.53
CA ASN A 319 15.09 -1.82 -27.36
C ASN A 319 14.21 -0.75 -26.67
N TRP A 320 14.31 -0.55 -25.36
CA TRP A 320 13.56 0.50 -24.68
C TRP A 320 13.90 1.88 -25.24
N CYS A 321 12.87 2.71 -25.40
CA CYS A 321 12.99 4.07 -25.96
C CYS A 321 13.57 4.12 -27.40
N THR A 322 13.46 3.03 -28.16
CA THR A 322 13.82 2.99 -29.59
C THR A 322 12.58 3.03 -30.50
N ASP A 323 12.82 2.99 -31.82
CA ASP A 323 11.78 2.90 -32.84
C ASP A 323 11.25 1.47 -33.06
N GLN A 324 11.83 0.46 -32.39
CA GLN A 324 11.33 -0.91 -32.49
C GLN A 324 9.91 -1.04 -31.90
N PRO A 325 9.10 -2.00 -32.39
CA PRO A 325 7.81 -2.34 -31.80
C PRO A 325 7.94 -2.61 -30.29
N VAL A 326 6.96 -2.15 -29.49
CA VAL A 326 7.06 -2.28 -28.02
C VAL A 326 7.07 -3.73 -27.55
N GLY A 327 6.51 -4.67 -28.31
CA GLY A 327 6.62 -6.10 -28.03
C GLY A 327 8.01 -6.70 -28.27
N GLU A 328 8.95 -5.91 -28.83
CA GLU A 328 10.37 -6.28 -28.91
C GLU A 328 11.19 -5.64 -27.78
N TRP A 329 10.56 -4.83 -26.91
CA TRP A 329 11.24 -4.25 -25.74
C TRP A 329 11.41 -5.31 -24.68
N TYR A 330 12.59 -5.35 -24.06
CA TYR A 330 12.87 -6.37 -23.05
C TYR A 330 11.80 -6.36 -21.95
N GLY A 331 11.18 -7.53 -21.71
CA GLY A 331 10.17 -7.70 -20.68
C GLY A 331 8.78 -7.16 -21.03
N VAL A 332 8.48 -6.84 -22.30
CA VAL A 332 7.16 -6.39 -22.74
C VAL A 332 6.56 -7.40 -23.71
N ASP A 333 5.39 -7.96 -23.37
CA ASP A 333 4.60 -8.77 -24.30
C ASP A 333 3.42 -7.97 -24.85
N THR A 334 3.04 -8.25 -26.09
CA THR A 334 1.86 -7.66 -26.73
C THR A 334 0.95 -8.72 -27.34
N ASP A 335 -0.33 -8.39 -27.50
CA ASP A 335 -1.24 -9.19 -28.31
C ASP A 335 -1.02 -8.99 -29.83
N GLU A 336 -1.83 -9.67 -30.65
CA GLU A 336 -1.77 -9.59 -32.12
C GLU A 336 -2.06 -8.18 -32.67
N GLU A 337 -2.71 -7.31 -31.90
CA GLU A 337 -3.01 -5.93 -32.25
C GLU A 337 -1.92 -4.95 -31.75
N GLY A 338 -0.91 -5.45 -31.02
CA GLY A 338 0.21 -4.68 -30.51
C GLY A 338 -0.03 -4.03 -29.13
N PHE A 339 -1.14 -4.32 -28.47
CA PHE A 339 -1.43 -3.81 -27.12
C PHE A 339 -0.64 -4.57 -26.07
N VAL A 340 -0.15 -3.87 -25.05
CA VAL A 340 0.67 -4.46 -23.98
C VAL A 340 -0.16 -5.40 -23.12
N THR A 341 0.25 -6.67 -23.05
CA THR A 341 -0.38 -7.71 -22.25
C THR A 341 0.44 -8.10 -21.04
N ALA A 342 1.77 -7.95 -21.07
CA ALA A 342 2.61 -8.19 -19.90
C ALA A 342 3.76 -7.20 -19.81
N ILE A 343 4.14 -6.84 -18.58
CA ILE A 343 5.37 -6.13 -18.24
C ILE A 343 6.09 -6.95 -17.18
N GLN A 344 7.26 -7.47 -17.52
CA GLN A 344 8.05 -8.42 -16.74
C GLN A 344 9.51 -7.94 -16.65
N LEU A 345 9.83 -7.23 -15.58
CA LEU A 345 11.15 -6.66 -15.31
C LEU A 345 11.72 -7.14 -13.96
N PRO A 346 11.65 -8.44 -13.61
CA PRO A 346 12.15 -8.93 -12.34
C PRO A 346 13.67 -8.75 -12.24
N CYS A 347 14.15 -8.39 -11.06
CA CYS A 347 15.58 -8.24 -10.75
C CYS A 347 16.37 -7.36 -11.73
N ASN A 348 15.74 -6.31 -12.27
CA ASN A 348 16.32 -5.51 -13.37
C ASN A 348 16.95 -4.17 -12.93
N ASN A 349 17.40 -4.07 -11.67
CA ASN A 349 17.97 -2.85 -11.10
C ASN A 349 17.02 -1.63 -11.20
N LEU A 350 15.72 -1.85 -11.00
CA LEU A 350 14.70 -0.79 -11.02
C LEU A 350 14.92 0.20 -9.85
N ASN A 351 14.89 1.50 -10.13
CA ASN A 351 15.13 2.54 -9.12
C ASN A 351 14.27 3.78 -9.38
N GLY A 352 13.43 4.16 -8.42
CA GLY A 352 12.54 5.32 -8.53
C GLY A 352 11.14 4.99 -8.03
N THR A 353 10.09 5.53 -8.66
CA THR A 353 8.69 5.34 -8.22
C THR A 353 7.82 4.77 -9.34
N LEU A 354 6.76 4.03 -9.01
CA LEU A 354 5.77 3.62 -10.01
C LEU A 354 4.96 4.84 -10.51
N PRO A 355 4.96 5.14 -11.81
CA PRO A 355 4.21 6.28 -12.36
C PRO A 355 2.70 5.97 -12.45
N ALA A 356 1.86 7.01 -12.46
CA ALA A 356 0.40 6.85 -12.55
C ALA A 356 -0.04 6.29 -13.92
N GLU A 357 0.78 6.51 -14.95
CA GLU A 357 0.62 6.06 -16.34
C GLU A 357 0.56 4.54 -16.47
N ILE A 358 0.97 3.79 -15.45
CA ILE A 358 0.78 2.33 -15.36
C ILE A 358 -0.70 1.96 -15.53
N GLY A 359 -1.64 2.84 -15.13
CA GLY A 359 -3.08 2.60 -15.26
C GLY A 359 -3.63 2.66 -16.68
N ASN A 360 -2.81 2.98 -17.69
CA ASN A 360 -3.26 3.11 -19.09
C ASN A 360 -3.27 1.79 -19.87
N PHE A 361 -2.63 0.73 -19.36
CA PHE A 361 -2.52 -0.56 -20.07
C PHE A 361 -3.79 -1.39 -19.96
N SER A 362 -4.76 -1.10 -20.82
CA SER A 362 -6.12 -1.64 -20.71
C SER A 362 -6.22 -3.17 -20.86
N ARG A 363 -5.23 -3.80 -21.49
CA ARG A 363 -5.16 -5.25 -21.72
C ARG A 363 -4.08 -5.96 -20.89
N LEU A 364 -3.43 -5.25 -19.97
CA LEU A 364 -2.37 -5.84 -19.13
C LEU A 364 -2.94 -6.95 -18.25
N THR A 365 -2.40 -8.16 -18.40
CA THR A 365 -2.75 -9.33 -17.60
C THR A 365 -1.66 -9.67 -16.57
N ARG A 366 -0.41 -9.28 -16.82
CA ARG A 366 0.73 -9.54 -15.93
C ARG A 366 1.60 -8.31 -15.70
N LEU A 367 1.82 -7.99 -14.44
CA LEU A 367 2.78 -6.98 -13.98
C LEU A 367 3.73 -7.65 -12.99
N ASP A 368 5.01 -7.72 -13.34
CA ASP A 368 6.04 -8.41 -12.55
C ASP A 368 7.31 -7.55 -12.49
N MET A 369 7.57 -6.97 -11.32
CA MET A 369 8.68 -6.05 -11.05
C MET A 369 9.33 -6.34 -9.69
N ASN A 370 9.39 -7.63 -9.32
CA ASN A 370 10.02 -8.06 -8.08
C ASN A 370 11.54 -7.79 -8.11
N MET A 371 12.13 -7.56 -6.93
CA MET A 371 13.53 -7.11 -6.83
C MET A 371 14.37 -7.93 -5.84
N TRP A 372 14.07 -9.21 -5.62
CA TRP A 372 14.88 -10.04 -4.71
C TRP A 372 16.37 -10.02 -5.13
N ASP A 373 17.26 -9.91 -4.15
CA ASP A 373 18.72 -9.87 -4.34
C ASP A 373 19.26 -8.73 -5.24
N GLN A 374 18.61 -7.56 -5.23
CA GLN A 374 19.06 -6.36 -5.97
C GLN A 374 19.49 -5.19 -5.07
N PRO A 375 20.48 -4.38 -5.49
CA PRO A 375 21.00 -3.26 -4.69
C PRO A 375 20.11 -2.01 -4.69
N THR A 376 19.34 -1.78 -5.76
CA THR A 376 18.35 -0.70 -5.84
C THR A 376 16.93 -1.27 -5.83
N LYS A 377 15.96 -0.46 -5.42
CA LYS A 377 14.56 -0.88 -5.20
C LYS A 377 13.58 0.16 -5.71
N ILE A 378 12.38 -0.27 -6.07
CA ILE A 378 11.26 0.63 -6.30
C ILE A 378 10.84 1.26 -4.95
N THR A 379 10.62 2.57 -4.94
CA THR A 379 10.18 3.38 -3.79
C THR A 379 8.83 4.04 -4.09
N GLY A 380 8.36 4.92 -3.20
CA GLY A 380 7.08 5.63 -3.38
C GLY A 380 5.89 4.77 -2.97
N THR A 381 4.73 4.96 -3.58
CA THR A 381 3.50 4.20 -3.27
C THR A 381 3.00 3.45 -4.49
N ILE A 382 2.15 2.43 -4.28
CA ILE A 382 1.35 1.86 -5.38
C ILE A 382 0.35 2.93 -5.85
N PRO A 383 0.41 3.42 -7.10
CA PRO A 383 -0.48 4.48 -7.57
C PRO A 383 -1.92 3.98 -7.65
N SER A 384 -2.91 4.81 -7.30
CA SER A 384 -4.33 4.44 -7.33
C SER A 384 -4.84 4.09 -8.73
N SER A 385 -4.16 4.57 -9.78
CA SER A 385 -4.43 4.24 -11.18
C SER A 385 -4.20 2.77 -11.52
N ILE A 386 -3.47 2.00 -10.68
CA ILE A 386 -3.35 0.55 -10.85
C ILE A 386 -4.73 -0.14 -10.86
N CYS A 387 -5.72 0.45 -10.17
CA CYS A 387 -7.10 -0.04 -10.14
C CYS A 387 -7.85 0.14 -11.49
N ASN A 388 -7.22 0.72 -12.51
CA ASN A 388 -7.77 0.82 -13.87
C ASN A 388 -7.44 -0.42 -14.73
N LEU A 389 -6.51 -1.27 -14.29
CA LEU A 389 -6.03 -2.45 -15.01
C LEU A 389 -7.01 -3.63 -14.92
N LYS A 390 -8.22 -3.48 -15.47
CA LYS A 390 -9.33 -4.43 -15.28
C LYS A 390 -9.05 -5.86 -15.75
N SER A 391 -8.07 -6.05 -16.63
CA SER A 391 -7.63 -7.37 -17.14
C SER A 391 -6.50 -7.99 -16.33
N LEU A 392 -5.99 -7.31 -15.30
CA LEU A 392 -4.82 -7.75 -14.53
C LEU A 392 -5.14 -9.03 -13.75
N GLN A 393 -4.32 -10.06 -13.98
CA GLN A 393 -4.44 -11.38 -13.36
C GLN A 393 -3.31 -11.63 -12.37
N TYR A 394 -2.11 -11.11 -12.65
CA TYR A 394 -0.91 -11.35 -11.86
C TYR A 394 -0.20 -10.03 -11.57
N MET A 395 0.01 -9.74 -10.29
CA MET A 395 0.74 -8.57 -9.83
C MET A 395 1.80 -8.99 -8.81
N ASP A 396 3.07 -8.85 -9.17
CA ASP A 396 4.22 -9.05 -8.29
C ASP A 396 5.07 -7.78 -8.22
N LEU A 397 5.09 -7.16 -7.05
CA LEU A 397 5.94 -6.01 -6.72
C LEU A 397 6.82 -6.30 -5.49
N SER A 398 7.04 -7.57 -5.17
CA SER A 398 7.72 -7.99 -3.94
C SER A 398 9.19 -7.57 -3.86
N SER A 399 9.73 -7.59 -2.64
CA SER A 399 11.13 -7.25 -2.34
C SER A 399 11.53 -5.84 -2.79
N ASN A 400 10.62 -4.86 -2.65
CA ASN A 400 10.82 -3.45 -3.01
C ASN A 400 10.66 -2.52 -1.79
N ASP A 401 11.11 -1.27 -1.88
CA ASP A 401 10.93 -0.25 -0.83
C ASP A 401 9.60 0.53 -0.98
N ILE A 402 8.56 -0.12 -1.51
CA ILE A 402 7.24 0.49 -1.73
C ILE A 402 6.56 0.73 -0.37
N THR A 403 6.10 1.96 -0.17
CA THR A 403 5.44 2.47 1.03
C THR A 403 3.95 2.75 0.79
N GLY A 404 3.25 3.23 1.82
CA GLY A 404 1.84 3.60 1.73
C GLY A 404 0.91 2.38 1.73
N SER A 405 -0.38 2.63 1.55
CA SER A 405 -1.41 1.59 1.61
C SER A 405 -1.65 0.87 0.30
N ILE A 406 -2.06 -0.39 0.37
CA ILE A 406 -2.71 -1.08 -0.74
C ILE A 406 -3.92 -0.23 -1.19
N PRO A 407 -4.07 0.09 -2.48
CA PRO A 407 -5.13 0.99 -2.96
C PRO A 407 -6.53 0.55 -2.54
N ALA A 408 -7.33 1.48 -2.02
CA ALA A 408 -8.66 1.20 -1.46
C ALA A 408 -9.66 0.56 -2.44
N ASN A 409 -9.44 0.74 -3.75
CA ASN A 409 -10.29 0.21 -4.82
C ASN A 409 -9.70 -1.02 -5.53
N ILE A 410 -8.74 -1.72 -4.91
CA ILE A 410 -8.12 -2.92 -5.50
C ILE A 410 -9.16 -3.98 -5.90
N GLY A 411 -10.30 -4.05 -5.21
CA GLY A 411 -11.43 -4.90 -5.55
C GLY A 411 -12.07 -4.69 -6.93
N LYS A 412 -11.70 -3.63 -7.67
CA LYS A 412 -12.13 -3.43 -9.07
C LYS A 412 -11.41 -4.37 -10.04
N LEU A 413 -10.28 -4.94 -9.65
CA LEU A 413 -9.43 -5.79 -10.49
C LEU A 413 -9.90 -7.24 -10.41
N THR A 414 -11.15 -7.50 -10.81
CA THR A 414 -11.85 -8.77 -10.56
C THR A 414 -11.23 -9.99 -11.25
N GLU A 415 -10.29 -9.78 -12.17
CA GLU A 415 -9.52 -10.85 -12.83
C GLU A 415 -8.27 -11.27 -12.05
N LEU A 416 -7.91 -10.57 -10.97
CA LEU A 416 -6.72 -10.90 -10.17
C LEU A 416 -6.80 -12.30 -9.59
N THR A 417 -5.74 -13.04 -9.84
CA THR A 417 -5.47 -14.38 -9.29
C THR A 417 -4.28 -14.35 -8.34
N HIS A 418 -3.31 -13.45 -8.53
CA HIS A 418 -2.12 -13.37 -7.69
C HIS A 418 -1.81 -11.92 -7.31
N ILE A 419 -1.70 -11.66 -6.02
CA ILE A 419 -1.17 -10.42 -5.43
C ILE A 419 0.04 -10.81 -4.59
N ILE A 420 1.23 -10.41 -5.04
CA ILE A 420 2.52 -10.71 -4.40
C ILE A 420 3.20 -9.38 -4.07
N LEU A 421 3.19 -9.04 -2.79
CA LEU A 421 3.68 -7.77 -2.24
C LEU A 421 4.52 -7.99 -0.98
N ASN A 422 5.13 -9.17 -0.82
CA ASN A 422 5.99 -9.45 0.32
C ASN A 422 7.27 -8.61 0.30
N ASP A 423 7.88 -8.44 1.46
CA ASP A 423 9.14 -7.70 1.64
C ASP A 423 9.06 -6.28 1.07
N CYS A 424 7.99 -5.59 1.44
CA CYS A 424 7.79 -4.19 1.14
C CYS A 424 7.73 -3.36 2.42
N ARG A 425 7.49 -2.05 2.28
CA ARG A 425 7.27 -1.12 3.40
C ARG A 425 5.82 -0.68 3.48
N LEU A 426 4.88 -1.52 3.04
CA LEU A 426 3.46 -1.19 2.99
C LEU A 426 2.92 -0.88 4.39
N SER A 427 1.96 0.03 4.43
CA SER A 427 1.31 0.53 5.65
C SER A 427 -0.20 0.61 5.49
N GLY A 428 -0.92 1.04 6.53
CA GLY A 428 -2.37 1.17 6.45
C GLY A 428 -3.11 -0.13 6.72
N ARG A 429 -4.44 -0.07 6.59
CA ARG A 429 -5.32 -1.23 6.73
C ARG A 429 -5.43 -2.00 5.43
N MET A 430 -5.62 -3.32 5.52
CA MET A 430 -6.04 -4.10 4.37
C MET A 430 -7.41 -3.60 3.89
N PRO A 431 -7.58 -3.23 2.61
CA PRO A 431 -8.80 -2.61 2.14
C PRO A 431 -9.93 -3.64 2.02
N GLU A 432 -11.13 -3.31 2.49
CA GLU A 432 -12.28 -4.22 2.46
C GLU A 432 -12.66 -4.64 1.02
N SER A 433 -12.36 -3.80 0.02
CA SER A 433 -12.60 -4.15 -1.38
C SER A 433 -11.74 -5.32 -1.86
N LEU A 434 -10.60 -5.63 -1.21
CA LEU A 434 -9.77 -6.79 -1.56
C LEU A 434 -10.57 -8.09 -1.52
N TYR A 435 -11.54 -8.21 -0.61
CA TYR A 435 -12.39 -9.39 -0.51
C TYR A 435 -13.40 -9.55 -1.66
N ASN A 436 -13.47 -8.60 -2.59
CA ASN A 436 -14.25 -8.73 -3.83
C ASN A 436 -13.52 -9.53 -4.91
N LEU A 437 -12.24 -9.85 -4.70
CA LEU A 437 -11.40 -10.57 -5.67
C LEU A 437 -11.65 -12.08 -5.60
N THR A 438 -12.84 -12.52 -6.00
CA THR A 438 -13.27 -13.93 -5.85
C THR A 438 -12.47 -14.94 -6.67
N LYS A 439 -11.65 -14.49 -7.64
CA LYS A 439 -10.70 -15.30 -8.41
C LYS A 439 -9.30 -15.39 -7.78
N LEU A 440 -9.05 -14.68 -6.67
CA LEU A 440 -7.74 -14.62 -6.03
C LEU A 440 -7.33 -15.99 -5.51
N GLN A 441 -6.17 -16.46 -5.93
CA GLN A 441 -5.55 -17.74 -5.57
C GLN A 441 -4.38 -17.53 -4.61
N THR A 442 -3.61 -16.46 -4.77
CA THR A 442 -2.48 -16.14 -3.90
C THR A 442 -2.56 -14.71 -3.41
N LEU A 443 -2.52 -14.56 -2.08
CA LEU A 443 -2.29 -13.29 -1.42
C LEU A 443 -1.03 -13.40 -0.56
N ASN A 444 0.06 -12.80 -1.03
CA ASN A 444 1.32 -12.76 -0.29
C ASN A 444 1.65 -11.31 0.11
N LEU A 445 1.56 -11.04 1.41
CA LEU A 445 1.88 -9.77 2.06
C LEU A 445 2.95 -9.95 3.14
N TRP A 446 3.71 -11.05 3.11
CA TRP A 446 4.70 -11.37 4.12
C TRP A 446 5.70 -10.21 4.33
N SER A 447 6.11 -9.94 5.57
CA SER A 447 7.16 -8.94 5.87
C SER A 447 6.80 -7.52 5.39
N ASN A 448 5.69 -6.97 5.90
CA ASN A 448 5.27 -5.59 5.71
C ASN A 448 4.94 -4.93 7.07
N TYR A 449 5.99 -4.62 7.83
CA TYR A 449 5.94 -4.23 9.24
C TYR A 449 4.94 -3.13 9.65
N ASN A 450 4.50 -2.29 8.71
CA ASN A 450 3.57 -1.19 8.97
C ASN A 450 2.10 -1.49 8.62
N LEU A 451 1.77 -2.66 8.06
CA LEU A 451 0.38 -3.10 7.84
C LEU A 451 -0.33 -3.39 9.16
N TYR A 452 -1.57 -2.92 9.31
CA TYR A 452 -2.38 -3.14 10.53
C TYR A 452 -3.84 -3.45 10.22
N GLY A 453 -4.61 -3.88 11.22
CA GLY A 453 -6.06 -4.02 11.10
C GLY A 453 -6.58 -5.43 10.80
N GLY A 454 -5.70 -6.43 10.72
CA GLY A 454 -6.04 -7.85 10.70
C GLY A 454 -6.86 -8.31 9.48
N LEU A 455 -7.49 -9.48 9.64
CA LEU A 455 -8.39 -10.08 8.65
C LEU A 455 -9.86 -9.82 9.03
N SER A 456 -10.69 -9.55 8.03
CA SER A 456 -12.14 -9.37 8.14
C SER A 456 -12.86 -10.70 7.92
N LYS A 457 -14.09 -10.82 8.41
CA LYS A 457 -14.99 -11.95 8.15
C LYS A 457 -15.27 -12.17 6.66
N SER A 458 -15.17 -11.08 5.89
CA SER A 458 -15.28 -11.08 4.42
C SER A 458 -14.20 -11.90 3.73
N ILE A 459 -13.17 -12.37 4.45
CA ILE A 459 -12.17 -13.33 3.92
C ILE A 459 -12.84 -14.57 3.31
N SER A 460 -14.00 -14.97 3.83
CA SER A 460 -14.84 -16.04 3.28
C SER A 460 -15.30 -15.83 1.82
N ASN A 461 -15.19 -14.62 1.26
CA ASN A 461 -15.50 -14.40 -0.15
C ASN A 461 -14.40 -14.93 -1.10
N LEU A 462 -13.18 -15.13 -0.61
CA LEU A 462 -12.02 -15.53 -1.42
C LEU A 462 -11.96 -17.05 -1.63
N GLN A 463 -13.04 -17.64 -2.15
CA GLN A 463 -13.22 -19.09 -2.25
C GLN A 463 -12.21 -19.79 -3.20
N ALA A 464 -11.54 -19.03 -4.08
CA ALA A 464 -10.47 -19.53 -4.95
C ALA A 464 -9.09 -19.54 -4.28
N LEU A 465 -8.96 -19.01 -3.06
CA LEU A 465 -7.67 -18.80 -2.39
C LEU A 465 -7.01 -20.15 -2.06
N LYS A 466 -5.75 -20.27 -2.45
CA LYS A 466 -4.86 -21.40 -2.21
C LYS A 466 -3.73 -21.04 -1.27
N ALA A 467 -3.19 -19.83 -1.34
CA ALA A 467 -2.12 -19.39 -0.47
C ALA A 467 -2.44 -18.04 0.17
N LEU A 468 -2.46 -18.02 1.50
CA LEU A 468 -2.58 -16.80 2.31
C LEU A 468 -1.32 -16.64 3.17
N ASN A 469 -0.39 -15.82 2.68
CA ASN A 469 0.90 -15.59 3.31
C ASN A 469 0.96 -14.14 3.80
N ILE A 470 0.62 -13.92 5.06
CA ILE A 470 0.55 -12.59 5.69
C ILE A 470 1.45 -12.50 6.93
N GLY A 471 2.40 -13.42 7.09
CA GLY A 471 3.32 -13.44 8.22
C GLY A 471 4.24 -12.22 8.30
N CYS A 472 4.95 -12.07 9.42
CA CYS A 472 5.87 -10.98 9.72
C CYS A 472 5.24 -9.57 9.58
N ASN A 473 3.96 -9.46 9.97
CA ASN A 473 3.22 -8.21 10.03
C ASN A 473 2.84 -7.88 11.49
N PRO A 474 3.77 -7.44 12.34
CA PRO A 474 3.55 -7.33 13.79
C PRO A 474 2.45 -6.34 14.20
N ARG A 475 2.03 -5.41 13.34
CA ARG A 475 0.92 -4.48 13.66
C ARG A 475 -0.46 -5.01 13.24
N PHE A 476 -0.52 -6.19 12.63
CA PHE A 476 -1.77 -6.72 12.08
C PHE A 476 -2.79 -7.01 13.19
N GLY A 477 -2.40 -7.74 14.24
CA GLY A 477 -3.26 -8.07 15.37
C GLY A 477 -3.29 -7.05 16.53
N THR A 478 -2.44 -6.01 16.53
CA THR A 478 -2.35 -5.07 17.68
C THR A 478 -3.47 -4.03 17.73
N ASN A 479 -4.08 -3.70 16.58
CA ASN A 479 -5.11 -2.68 16.45
C ASN A 479 -6.50 -3.26 16.15
N THR A 480 -6.70 -4.55 16.39
CA THR A 480 -7.98 -5.24 16.24
C THR A 480 -8.53 -5.62 17.61
N THR A 481 -9.85 -5.45 17.79
CA THR A 481 -10.58 -6.06 18.91
C THR A 481 -11.06 -7.46 18.56
N LEU A 482 -10.75 -7.95 17.35
CA LEU A 482 -11.23 -9.21 16.82
C LEU A 482 -10.04 -10.16 16.64
N PRO A 483 -10.18 -11.43 17.06
CA PRO A 483 -9.19 -12.49 16.82
C PRO A 483 -9.15 -12.89 15.34
N LEU A 484 -8.37 -13.92 14.99
CA LEU A 484 -8.45 -14.56 13.68
C LEU A 484 -9.93 -14.96 13.39
N PRO A 485 -10.56 -14.47 12.30
CA PRO A 485 -11.96 -14.77 12.02
C PRO A 485 -12.17 -16.26 11.73
N GLU A 486 -13.19 -16.87 12.34
CA GLU A 486 -13.57 -18.27 12.12
C GLU A 486 -13.95 -18.54 10.65
N GLU A 487 -14.41 -17.51 9.94
CA GLU A 487 -14.75 -17.55 8.51
C GLU A 487 -13.57 -17.99 7.63
N ILE A 488 -12.32 -17.89 8.10
CA ILE A 488 -11.15 -18.43 7.39
C ILE A 488 -11.27 -19.94 7.13
N CYS A 489 -11.94 -20.68 8.03
CA CYS A 489 -12.14 -22.12 7.93
C CYS A 489 -13.10 -22.52 6.79
N SER A 490 -13.74 -21.56 6.12
CA SER A 490 -14.57 -21.79 4.92
C SER A 490 -13.75 -21.86 3.63
N LEU A 491 -12.46 -21.52 3.66
CA LEU A 491 -11.59 -21.50 2.48
C LEU A 491 -11.05 -22.89 2.15
N VAL A 492 -11.93 -23.83 1.80
CA VAL A 492 -11.60 -25.26 1.61
C VAL A 492 -10.58 -25.56 0.49
N ASN A 493 -10.22 -24.56 -0.32
CA ASN A 493 -9.18 -24.65 -1.33
C ASN A 493 -7.79 -24.23 -0.84
N LEU A 494 -7.66 -23.78 0.41
CA LEU A 494 -6.42 -23.30 0.98
C LEU A 494 -5.41 -24.44 1.15
N GLU A 495 -4.23 -24.24 0.59
CA GLU A 495 -3.07 -25.13 0.55
C GLU A 495 -1.97 -24.60 1.50
N GLU A 496 -1.83 -23.28 1.61
CA GLU A 496 -0.88 -22.62 2.51
C GLU A 496 -1.57 -21.53 3.35
N LEU A 497 -1.36 -21.58 4.67
CA LEU A 497 -1.77 -20.53 5.60
C LEU A 497 -0.62 -20.13 6.51
N ASN A 498 -0.01 -18.98 6.22
CA ASN A 498 1.08 -18.42 7.02
C ASN A 498 0.68 -17.05 7.61
N ILE A 499 0.55 -17.02 8.94
CA ILE A 499 0.26 -15.83 9.73
C ILE A 499 1.27 -15.61 10.86
N ASN A 500 2.49 -16.17 10.73
CA ASN A 500 3.53 -16.08 11.74
C ASN A 500 3.83 -14.62 12.12
N GLY A 501 4.12 -14.31 13.39
CA GLY A 501 4.65 -12.99 13.76
C GLY A 501 3.68 -11.81 13.55
N CYS A 502 2.37 -12.04 13.65
CA CYS A 502 1.34 -11.05 13.33
C CYS A 502 0.64 -10.45 14.56
N ASN A 503 1.01 -10.86 15.77
CA ASN A 503 0.32 -10.51 17.02
C ASN A 503 -1.18 -10.87 17.02
N PHE A 504 -1.61 -11.89 16.28
CA PHE A 504 -2.97 -12.43 16.41
C PHE A 504 -3.19 -12.97 17.82
N PHE A 505 -4.41 -12.82 18.34
CA PHE A 505 -4.80 -13.27 19.68
C PHE A 505 -6.11 -14.05 19.63
N GLY A 506 -6.55 -14.56 20.79
CA GLY A 506 -7.74 -15.40 20.91
C GLY A 506 -7.38 -16.86 20.66
N THR A 507 -8.37 -17.70 20.41
CA THR A 507 -8.16 -19.14 20.19
C THR A 507 -7.89 -19.44 18.72
N ILE A 508 -7.20 -20.55 18.46
CA ILE A 508 -7.17 -21.15 17.12
C ILE A 508 -8.62 -21.60 16.79
N PRO A 509 -9.16 -21.28 15.60
CA PRO A 509 -10.53 -21.67 15.23
C PRO A 509 -10.75 -23.19 15.31
N GLU A 510 -11.82 -23.61 15.99
CA GLU A 510 -12.13 -25.04 16.22
C GLU A 510 -12.31 -25.80 14.89
N ASN A 511 -12.80 -25.13 13.86
CA ASN A 511 -13.06 -25.69 12.53
C ASN A 511 -11.85 -25.63 11.57
N ILE A 512 -10.63 -25.34 12.06
CA ILE A 512 -9.43 -25.24 11.20
C ILE A 512 -9.17 -26.52 10.40
N GLY A 513 -9.55 -27.68 10.95
CA GLY A 513 -9.50 -28.99 10.28
C GLY A 513 -10.32 -29.12 8.99
N ASN A 514 -11.21 -28.17 8.68
CA ASN A 514 -11.97 -28.17 7.43
C ASN A 514 -11.10 -27.83 6.20
N LEU A 515 -9.93 -27.25 6.42
CA LEU A 515 -8.99 -26.83 5.37
C LEU A 515 -8.16 -28.02 4.87
N ALA A 516 -8.81 -29.09 4.43
CA ALA A 516 -8.22 -30.41 4.20
C ALA A 516 -7.09 -30.47 3.15
N LYS A 517 -6.89 -29.40 2.36
CA LYS A 517 -5.80 -29.29 1.38
C LYS A 517 -4.53 -28.63 1.93
N LEU A 518 -4.55 -28.13 3.18
CA LEU A 518 -3.39 -27.49 3.78
C LEU A 518 -2.21 -28.45 3.85
N TRP A 519 -1.09 -28.02 3.28
CA TRP A 519 0.21 -28.65 3.45
C TRP A 519 1.16 -27.79 4.32
N ILE A 520 0.90 -26.49 4.46
CA ILE A 520 1.56 -25.58 5.41
C ILE A 520 0.54 -24.88 6.32
N LEU A 521 0.74 -24.97 7.64
CA LEU A 521 0.00 -24.21 8.64
C LEU A 521 0.96 -23.58 9.66
N GLU A 522 1.13 -22.27 9.58
CA GLU A 522 2.16 -21.52 10.31
C GLU A 522 1.56 -20.33 11.08
N PHE A 523 1.38 -20.50 12.41
CA PHE A 523 0.84 -19.49 13.35
C PHE A 523 1.83 -19.09 14.45
N GLY A 524 3.09 -19.51 14.38
CA GLY A 524 4.10 -19.21 15.37
C GLY A 524 4.40 -17.71 15.56
N GLY A 525 4.87 -17.32 16.75
CA GLY A 525 5.17 -15.92 17.08
C GLY A 525 3.94 -15.03 17.17
N ASN A 526 2.81 -15.56 17.64
CA ASN A 526 1.58 -14.82 17.87
C ASN A 526 1.23 -14.80 19.37
N ARG A 527 -0.01 -14.45 19.70
CA ARG A 527 -0.57 -14.42 21.07
C ARG A 527 -1.79 -15.33 21.17
N PHE A 528 -1.81 -16.42 20.41
CA PHE A 528 -2.91 -17.38 20.48
C PHE A 528 -2.96 -18.03 21.85
N THR A 529 -4.16 -18.16 22.40
CA THR A 529 -4.47 -18.71 23.73
C THR A 529 -5.39 -19.92 23.62
N GLY A 530 -5.59 -20.65 24.71
CA GLY A 530 -6.48 -21.81 24.73
C GLY A 530 -5.84 -23.05 24.14
N THR A 531 -6.63 -24.10 23.96
CA THR A 531 -6.14 -25.40 23.50
C THR A 531 -5.92 -25.45 21.98
N ILE A 532 -5.06 -26.37 21.56
CA ILE A 532 -4.93 -26.76 20.15
C ILE A 532 -6.18 -27.59 19.79
N PRO A 533 -6.98 -27.20 18.77
CA PRO A 533 -8.17 -27.96 18.39
C PRO A 533 -7.85 -29.36 17.89
N GLU A 534 -8.61 -30.37 18.34
CA GLU A 534 -8.46 -31.76 17.84
C GLU A 534 -8.63 -31.86 16.31
N SER A 535 -9.41 -30.94 15.72
CA SER A 535 -9.67 -30.89 14.28
C SER A 535 -8.41 -30.69 13.44
N VAL A 536 -7.31 -30.18 14.00
CA VAL A 536 -6.01 -30.11 13.31
C VAL A 536 -5.60 -31.49 12.78
N GLY A 537 -5.91 -32.57 13.49
CA GLY A 537 -5.68 -33.95 13.04
C GLY A 537 -6.44 -34.38 11.78
N ASN A 538 -7.35 -33.56 11.26
CA ASN A 538 -8.04 -33.79 9.99
C ASN A 538 -7.25 -33.30 8.76
N LEU A 539 -6.17 -32.51 8.96
CA LEU A 539 -5.35 -31.94 7.89
C LEU A 539 -4.37 -32.98 7.31
N LYS A 540 -4.89 -33.99 6.61
CA LYS A 540 -4.09 -35.16 6.16
C LYS A 540 -2.98 -34.83 5.17
N GLU A 541 -3.05 -33.68 4.50
CA GLU A 541 -2.05 -33.18 3.56
C GLU A 541 -0.90 -32.41 4.24
N LEU A 542 -0.98 -32.18 5.55
CA LEU A 542 -0.06 -31.32 6.28
C LEU A 542 1.37 -31.87 6.30
N VAL A 543 2.31 -31.02 5.89
CA VAL A 543 3.76 -31.29 5.87
C VAL A 543 4.48 -30.45 6.92
N HIS A 544 4.04 -29.20 7.12
CA HIS A 544 4.61 -28.29 8.11
C HIS A 544 3.52 -27.73 9.02
N LEU A 545 3.67 -27.97 10.33
CA LEU A 545 2.85 -27.40 11.38
C LEU A 545 3.72 -26.59 12.34
N SER A 546 3.46 -25.28 12.43
CA SER A 546 4.16 -24.40 13.37
C SER A 546 3.18 -23.57 14.19
N PHE A 547 3.09 -23.85 15.49
CA PHE A 547 2.37 -23.08 16.49
C PHE A 547 3.28 -22.55 17.62
N GLY A 548 4.61 -22.70 17.48
CA GLY A 548 5.57 -22.29 18.50
C GLY A 548 5.55 -20.79 18.82
N THR A 549 6.05 -20.40 19.99
CA THR A 549 6.05 -19.00 20.47
C THR A 549 4.65 -18.39 20.47
N ASN A 550 3.74 -18.98 21.25
CA ASN A 550 2.37 -18.49 21.49
C ASN A 550 2.04 -18.58 23.00
N ASN A 551 0.77 -18.44 23.36
CA ASN A 551 0.25 -18.61 24.73
C ASN A 551 -0.71 -19.81 24.80
N LEU A 552 -0.46 -20.85 24.01
CA LEU A 552 -1.32 -22.04 23.96
C LEU A 552 -1.25 -22.82 25.27
N THR A 553 -2.35 -23.48 25.62
CA THR A 553 -2.54 -24.20 26.88
C THR A 553 -3.08 -25.61 26.66
N GLY A 554 -2.95 -26.49 27.67
CA GLY A 554 -3.54 -27.83 27.65
C GLY A 554 -2.71 -28.84 26.85
N GLU A 555 -3.29 -29.99 26.56
CA GLU A 555 -2.57 -31.13 25.99
C GLU A 555 -2.35 -31.00 24.46
N ILE A 556 -1.29 -31.64 23.97
CA ILE A 556 -1.11 -31.86 22.52
C ILE A 556 -2.14 -32.92 22.08
N PRO A 557 -3.00 -32.65 21.07
CA PRO A 557 -4.03 -33.60 20.68
C PRO A 557 -3.45 -34.91 20.12
N ALA A 558 -3.89 -36.06 20.66
CA ALA A 558 -3.56 -37.38 20.12
C ALA A 558 -3.96 -37.53 18.64
N SER A 559 -4.95 -36.74 18.18
CA SER A 559 -5.34 -36.66 16.78
C SER A 559 -4.20 -36.23 15.85
N PHE A 560 -3.08 -35.68 16.36
CA PHE A 560 -1.91 -35.36 15.54
C PHE A 560 -1.29 -36.59 14.89
N GLY A 561 -1.42 -37.79 15.47
CA GLY A 561 -0.97 -39.04 14.84
C GLY A 561 -1.63 -39.34 13.50
N ASN A 562 -2.71 -38.63 13.16
CA ASN A 562 -3.33 -38.73 11.85
C ASN A 562 -2.57 -38.02 10.71
N LEU A 563 -1.59 -37.17 11.04
CA LEU A 563 -0.88 -36.30 10.10
C LEU A 563 0.26 -37.04 9.41
N SER A 564 -0.07 -38.10 8.68
CA SER A 564 0.91 -39.05 8.12
C SER A 564 1.96 -38.44 7.17
N LYS A 565 1.73 -37.24 6.62
CA LYS A 565 2.67 -36.51 5.74
C LYS A 565 3.56 -35.50 6.48
N LEU A 566 3.33 -35.31 7.79
CA LEU A 566 3.99 -34.29 8.59
C LEU A 566 5.50 -34.55 8.64
N GLN A 567 6.28 -33.52 8.35
CA GLN A 567 7.74 -33.52 8.38
C GLN A 567 8.27 -32.60 9.49
N LEU A 568 7.62 -31.45 9.70
CA LEU A 568 8.03 -30.43 10.66
C LEU A 568 6.90 -30.17 11.66
N LEU A 569 7.19 -30.40 12.95
CA LEU A 569 6.28 -30.13 14.06
C LEU A 569 6.92 -29.17 15.06
N TYR A 570 6.47 -27.92 15.07
CA TYR A 570 6.98 -26.88 15.98
C TYR A 570 5.89 -26.37 16.91
N LEU A 571 5.95 -26.74 18.19
CA LEU A 571 5.06 -26.26 19.25
C LEU A 571 5.83 -25.59 20.40
N ASP A 572 7.14 -25.38 20.23
CA ASP A 572 8.06 -24.83 21.23
C ASP A 572 7.63 -23.47 21.79
N ASN A 573 8.17 -23.08 22.94
CA ASN A 573 7.88 -21.77 23.56
C ASN A 573 6.38 -21.53 23.81
N ASN A 574 5.67 -22.56 24.25
CA ASN A 574 4.29 -22.47 24.73
C ASN A 574 4.21 -23.02 26.15
N ASN A 575 4.56 -22.18 27.14
CA ASN A 575 4.65 -22.60 28.55
C ASN A 575 3.34 -23.14 29.15
N GLY A 576 2.20 -22.97 28.49
CA GLY A 576 0.92 -23.54 28.92
C GLY A 576 0.62 -24.92 28.33
N LEU A 577 1.37 -25.38 27.32
CA LEU A 577 1.21 -26.74 26.80
C LEU A 577 1.73 -27.73 27.84
N GLU A 578 0.86 -28.63 28.24
CA GLU A 578 1.06 -29.56 29.35
C GLU A 578 0.66 -30.99 28.96
N GLY A 579 0.75 -31.93 29.90
CA GLY A 579 0.43 -33.34 29.66
C GLY A 579 1.54 -34.08 28.89
N GLU A 580 1.23 -35.30 28.47
CA GLU A 580 2.19 -36.20 27.82
C GLU A 580 2.31 -35.90 26.32
N ILE A 581 3.44 -36.28 25.71
CA ILE A 581 3.56 -36.31 24.25
C ILE A 581 2.80 -37.53 23.73
N PRO A 582 1.71 -37.39 22.94
CA PRO A 582 0.89 -38.53 22.54
C PRO A 582 1.67 -39.56 21.70
N GLU A 583 1.59 -40.84 22.07
CA GLU A 583 2.25 -41.94 21.34
C GLU A 583 1.74 -42.07 19.90
N GLU A 584 0.53 -41.60 19.62
CA GLU A 584 -0.05 -41.52 18.28
C GLU A 584 0.84 -40.71 17.33
N ILE A 585 1.55 -39.67 17.82
CA ILE A 585 2.49 -38.90 17.00
C ILE A 585 3.64 -39.81 16.54
N PHE A 586 4.18 -40.61 17.45
CA PHE A 586 5.32 -41.50 17.15
C PHE A 586 4.92 -42.66 16.24
N THR A 587 3.68 -43.15 16.35
CA THR A 587 3.19 -44.27 15.53
C THR A 587 2.60 -43.84 14.18
N GLY A 588 2.05 -42.63 14.11
CA GLY A 588 1.32 -42.13 12.94
C GLY A 588 2.10 -41.15 12.05
N CYS A 589 2.99 -40.33 12.61
CA CYS A 589 3.73 -39.29 11.89
C CYS A 589 5.15 -39.72 11.50
N THR A 590 5.30 -40.91 10.91
CA THR A 590 6.60 -41.53 10.59
C THR A 590 7.44 -40.79 9.53
N ASN A 591 6.91 -39.71 8.94
CA ASN A 591 7.65 -38.83 8.03
C ASN A 591 8.35 -37.64 8.72
N LEU A 592 8.21 -37.49 10.04
CA LEU A 592 8.84 -36.40 10.80
C LEU A 592 10.36 -36.41 10.63
N THR A 593 10.89 -35.24 10.29
CA THR A 593 12.32 -34.94 10.20
C THR A 593 12.75 -34.01 11.34
N GLU A 594 11.85 -33.19 11.86
CA GLU A 594 12.15 -32.29 12.97
C GLU A 594 10.95 -32.13 13.93
N ILE A 595 11.26 -32.20 15.22
CA ILE A 595 10.32 -31.95 16.31
C ILE A 595 10.91 -30.88 17.23
N ARG A 596 10.17 -29.79 17.44
CA ARG A 596 10.45 -28.77 18.45
C ARG A 596 9.31 -28.69 19.44
N LEU A 597 9.57 -29.18 20.65
CA LEU A 597 8.65 -29.14 21.79
C LEU A 597 9.31 -28.53 23.04
N ASN A 598 10.43 -27.84 22.86
CA ASN A 598 11.17 -27.21 23.95
C ASN A 598 10.44 -26.00 24.55
N ASP A 599 10.76 -25.66 25.79
CA ASP A 599 10.18 -24.51 26.50
C ASP A 599 8.64 -24.60 26.59
N CYS A 600 8.16 -25.76 27.03
CA CYS A 600 6.75 -26.04 27.35
C CYS A 600 6.66 -26.56 28.79
N SER A 601 5.50 -27.08 29.20
CA SER A 601 5.29 -27.75 30.49
C SER A 601 4.93 -29.23 30.28
N LEU A 602 5.53 -29.89 29.28
CA LEU A 602 5.22 -31.27 28.93
C LEU A 602 5.75 -32.22 30.01
N THR A 603 4.96 -33.24 30.34
CA THR A 603 5.23 -34.23 31.39
C THR A 603 5.18 -35.64 30.80
N GLY A 604 5.34 -36.66 31.64
CA GLY A 604 5.27 -38.06 31.23
C GLY A 604 6.62 -38.64 30.82
N GLU A 605 6.61 -39.94 30.53
CA GLU A 605 7.79 -40.66 30.06
C GLU A 605 7.94 -40.56 28.54
N LEU A 606 9.19 -40.55 28.06
CA LEU A 606 9.46 -40.60 26.63
C LEU A 606 9.26 -42.04 26.12
N SER A 607 8.16 -42.29 25.41
CA SER A 607 7.79 -43.63 24.92
C SER A 607 8.87 -44.27 24.01
N ASP A 608 9.09 -45.57 24.19
CA ASP A 608 9.94 -46.41 23.31
C ASP A 608 9.53 -46.34 21.83
N LYS A 609 8.27 -45.96 21.54
CA LYS A 609 7.74 -45.81 20.19
C LYS A 609 8.37 -44.67 19.41
N ILE A 610 9.11 -43.76 20.04
CA ILE A 610 9.85 -42.69 19.35
C ILE A 610 10.80 -43.24 18.28
N SER A 611 11.32 -44.45 18.48
CA SER A 611 12.14 -45.20 17.51
C SER A 611 11.48 -45.44 16.16
N ASN A 612 10.14 -45.40 16.07
CA ASN A 612 9.42 -45.49 14.80
C ASN A 612 9.72 -44.30 13.87
N LEU A 613 10.16 -43.16 14.41
CA LEU A 613 10.50 -41.96 13.66
C LEU A 613 11.90 -42.07 13.02
N THR A 614 12.10 -43.09 12.20
CA THR A 614 13.39 -43.43 11.58
C THR A 614 13.98 -42.34 10.66
N LYS A 615 13.17 -41.35 10.25
CA LYS A 615 13.59 -40.19 9.44
C LYS A 615 13.94 -38.95 10.27
N LEU A 616 13.76 -39.01 11.60
CA LEU A 616 13.97 -37.85 12.45
C LEU A 616 15.45 -37.47 12.46
N VAL A 617 15.71 -36.20 12.16
CA VAL A 617 17.03 -35.59 12.09
C VAL A 617 17.29 -34.75 13.32
N ASN A 618 16.26 -34.07 13.82
CA ASN A 618 16.36 -33.08 14.88
C ASN A 618 15.25 -33.28 15.92
N LEU A 619 15.66 -33.49 17.18
CA LEU A 619 14.75 -33.63 18.32
C LEU A 619 15.12 -32.64 19.42
N TYR A 620 14.24 -31.65 19.64
CA TYR A 620 14.37 -30.62 20.66
C TYR A 620 13.24 -30.73 21.68
N LEU A 621 13.56 -31.18 22.90
CA LEU A 621 12.65 -31.39 24.02
C LEU A 621 13.07 -30.64 25.29
N GLN A 622 14.12 -29.81 25.22
CA GLN A 622 14.70 -29.16 26.39
C GLN A 622 13.73 -28.25 27.14
N ASN A 623 14.00 -28.00 28.42
CA ASN A 623 13.18 -27.15 29.29
C ASN A 623 11.71 -27.61 29.35
N ASN A 624 11.48 -28.83 29.82
CA ASN A 624 10.15 -29.40 30.08
C ASN A 624 10.16 -30.15 31.44
N GLU A 625 9.08 -30.85 31.74
CA GLU A 625 8.90 -31.69 32.94
C GLU A 625 8.88 -33.19 32.59
N LEU A 626 9.53 -33.60 31.49
CA LEU A 626 9.61 -34.99 31.04
C LEU A 626 10.48 -35.83 32.01
N TYR A 627 9.94 -36.96 32.48
CA TYR A 627 10.57 -37.80 33.47
C TYR A 627 10.74 -39.25 32.97
N GLY A 628 11.19 -40.14 33.85
CA GLY A 628 11.46 -41.54 33.51
C GLY A 628 12.85 -41.73 32.94
N GLU A 629 13.13 -42.88 32.33
CA GLU A 629 14.41 -43.16 31.70
C GLU A 629 14.43 -42.66 30.25
N ILE A 630 15.61 -42.38 29.70
CA ILE A 630 15.77 -42.21 28.26
C ILE A 630 15.61 -43.59 27.62
N PRO A 631 14.61 -43.82 26.74
CA PRO A 631 14.36 -45.14 26.17
C PRO A 631 15.57 -45.62 25.34
N GLU A 632 16.01 -46.86 25.57
CA GLU A 632 17.16 -47.44 24.83
C GLU A 632 16.90 -47.46 23.31
N SER A 633 15.62 -47.54 22.90
CA SER A 633 15.20 -47.51 21.50
C SER A 633 15.55 -46.20 20.77
N ILE A 634 15.85 -45.11 21.49
CA ILE A 634 16.34 -43.87 20.88
C ILE A 634 17.63 -44.12 20.08
N CYS A 635 18.43 -45.12 20.49
CA CYS A 635 19.67 -45.52 19.82
C CYS A 635 19.45 -46.19 18.45
N GLU A 636 18.21 -46.51 18.10
CA GLU A 636 17.83 -47.04 16.79
C GLU A 636 17.62 -45.91 15.75
N MET A 637 17.48 -44.67 16.20
CA MET A 637 17.18 -43.48 15.38
C MET A 637 18.44 -42.91 14.73
N THR A 638 19.14 -43.73 13.94
CA THR A 638 20.45 -43.43 13.35
C THR A 638 20.49 -42.21 12.40
N SER A 639 19.34 -41.67 12.01
CA SER A 639 19.23 -40.42 11.23
C SER A 639 19.45 -39.15 12.06
N LEU A 640 19.42 -39.24 13.40
CA LEU A 640 19.54 -38.10 14.29
C LEU A 640 20.89 -37.39 14.15
N THR A 641 20.81 -36.06 14.07
CA THR A 641 21.94 -35.13 14.08
C THR A 641 21.91 -34.23 15.30
N HIS A 642 20.72 -33.89 15.82
CA HIS A 642 20.54 -33.11 17.04
C HIS A 642 19.62 -33.86 17.99
N LEU A 643 20.14 -34.12 19.19
CA LEU A 643 19.38 -34.64 20.32
C LEU A 643 19.58 -33.70 21.51
N GLU A 644 18.58 -32.86 21.76
CA GLU A 644 18.58 -31.86 22.83
C GLU A 644 17.40 -32.11 23.76
N ILE A 645 17.69 -32.63 24.95
CA ILE A 645 16.69 -32.96 25.97
C ILE A 645 17.00 -32.35 27.33
N GLN A 646 17.97 -31.44 27.39
CA GLN A 646 18.49 -30.84 28.61
C GLN A 646 17.38 -30.19 29.46
N ASP A 647 17.65 -30.04 30.76
CA ASP A 647 16.75 -29.40 31.71
C ASP A 647 15.37 -30.08 31.76
N ASN A 648 15.39 -31.41 31.82
CA ASN A 648 14.24 -32.28 32.09
C ASN A 648 14.56 -33.25 33.23
N PRO A 649 13.59 -33.66 34.07
CA PRO A 649 13.81 -34.64 35.15
C PRO A 649 14.03 -36.09 34.69
N PHE A 650 14.70 -36.34 33.56
CA PHE A 650 15.09 -37.69 33.13
C PHE A 650 16.04 -38.35 34.13
N THR A 651 15.76 -39.61 34.46
CA THR A 651 16.48 -40.48 35.40
C THR A 651 17.08 -41.68 34.66
N GLY A 652 17.55 -42.71 35.39
CA GLY A 652 18.18 -43.89 34.79
C GLY A 652 19.62 -43.61 34.38
N SER A 653 20.13 -44.32 33.38
CA SER A 653 21.47 -44.12 32.83
C SER A 653 21.43 -43.59 31.39
N ILE A 654 22.53 -43.02 30.91
CA ILE A 654 22.71 -42.79 29.47
C ILE A 654 22.60 -44.15 28.75
N PRO A 655 21.77 -44.29 27.69
CA PRO A 655 21.60 -45.54 26.95
C PRO A 655 22.92 -46.19 26.55
N ALA A 656 23.03 -47.50 26.77
CA ALA A 656 24.30 -48.20 26.60
C ALA A 656 24.79 -48.17 25.15
N ASN A 657 23.87 -48.12 24.19
CA ASN A 657 24.14 -48.07 22.76
C ASN A 657 24.05 -46.66 22.15
N ILE A 658 24.18 -45.59 22.94
CA ILE A 658 24.12 -44.21 22.43
C ILE A 658 25.09 -43.97 21.27
N GLY A 659 26.24 -44.67 21.26
CA GLY A 659 27.21 -44.67 20.17
C GLY A 659 26.71 -45.12 18.79
N ASN A 660 25.53 -45.74 18.70
CA ASN A 660 24.92 -46.10 17.42
C ASN A 660 24.45 -44.87 16.62
N LEU A 661 24.24 -43.73 17.30
CA LEU A 661 23.79 -42.47 16.70
C LEU A 661 24.94 -41.72 16.01
N THR A 662 25.63 -42.41 15.11
CA THR A 662 26.88 -41.96 14.46
C THR A 662 26.75 -40.67 13.65
N ASN A 663 25.53 -40.25 13.29
CA ASN A 663 25.26 -38.98 12.60
C ASN A 663 25.09 -37.77 13.55
N LEU A 664 25.12 -37.98 14.88
CA LEU A 664 24.98 -36.88 15.83
C LEU A 664 26.08 -35.84 15.65
N VAL A 665 25.64 -34.58 15.63
CA VAL A 665 26.47 -33.38 15.63
C VAL A 665 26.33 -32.68 16.98
N ASN A 666 25.12 -32.64 17.54
CA ASN A 666 24.84 -32.06 18.85
C ASN A 666 24.15 -33.11 19.75
N LEU A 667 24.77 -33.40 20.89
CA LEU A 667 24.19 -34.19 21.97
C LEU A 667 24.18 -33.36 23.25
N ASN A 668 23.00 -32.94 23.67
CA ASN A 668 22.81 -32.19 24.90
C ASN A 668 21.80 -32.90 25.81
N LEU A 669 22.33 -33.49 26.88
CA LEU A 669 21.57 -34.15 27.92
C LEU A 669 21.63 -33.38 29.25
N GLY A 670 22.22 -32.17 29.28
CA GLY A 670 22.59 -31.44 30.50
C GLY A 670 21.42 -31.15 31.46
N GLY A 671 21.69 -30.96 32.75
CA GLY A 671 20.65 -30.54 33.71
C GLY A 671 19.53 -31.56 33.97
N CYS A 672 19.76 -32.83 33.64
CA CYS A 672 18.87 -33.95 33.96
C CYS A 672 19.29 -34.63 35.28
N GLN A 673 18.70 -35.78 35.59
CA GLN A 673 18.98 -36.58 36.79
C GLN A 673 19.59 -37.94 36.42
N LEU A 674 20.35 -38.00 35.32
CA LEU A 674 20.97 -39.23 34.83
C LEU A 674 22.06 -39.71 35.77
N SER A 675 22.14 -41.02 35.95
CA SER A 675 23.04 -41.71 36.89
C SER A 675 23.82 -42.82 36.18
N GLY A 676 24.61 -43.59 36.93
CA GLY A 676 25.48 -44.62 36.36
C GLY A 676 26.72 -44.03 35.67
N SER A 677 27.38 -44.81 34.82
CA SER A 677 28.61 -44.41 34.13
C SER A 677 28.35 -43.89 32.72
N ILE A 678 29.24 -43.05 32.21
CA ILE A 678 29.28 -42.70 30.78
C ILE A 678 29.61 -43.99 30.00
N PRO A 679 28.77 -44.42 29.02
CA PRO A 679 28.98 -45.68 28.31
C PRO A 679 30.19 -45.60 27.36
N GLU A 680 30.93 -46.69 27.22
CA GLU A 680 32.06 -46.80 26.27
C GLU A 680 31.65 -46.54 24.82
N SER A 681 30.39 -46.79 24.46
CA SER A 681 29.89 -46.52 23.11
C SER A 681 29.91 -45.02 22.75
N ILE A 682 29.99 -44.11 23.74
CA ILE A 682 30.04 -42.66 23.48
C ILE A 682 31.16 -42.28 22.51
N GLY A 683 32.28 -43.01 22.54
CA GLY A 683 33.42 -42.77 21.67
C GLY A 683 33.17 -43.08 20.19
N ASN A 684 32.04 -43.71 19.83
CA ASN A 684 31.67 -43.99 18.44
C ASN A 684 30.94 -42.81 17.76
N LEU A 685 30.66 -41.73 18.49
CA LEU A 685 29.95 -40.56 17.97
C LEU A 685 30.87 -39.62 17.17
N GLU A 686 31.49 -40.15 16.10
CA GLU A 686 32.57 -39.50 15.34
C GLU A 686 32.23 -38.12 14.75
N ASN A 687 30.94 -37.80 14.61
CA ASN A 687 30.47 -36.53 14.04
C ASN A 687 30.16 -35.44 15.08
N VAL A 688 30.14 -35.77 16.38
CA VAL A 688 29.71 -34.84 17.42
C VAL A 688 30.68 -33.68 17.54
N GLN A 689 30.13 -32.47 17.58
CA GLN A 689 30.82 -31.20 17.75
C GLN A 689 30.50 -30.58 19.11
N TYR A 690 29.28 -30.78 19.61
CA TYR A 690 28.84 -30.31 20.91
C TYR A 690 28.37 -31.50 21.75
N LEU A 691 29.07 -31.77 22.85
CA LEU A 691 28.74 -32.84 23.79
C LEU A 691 28.54 -32.25 25.18
N ALA A 692 27.29 -32.18 25.62
CA ALA A 692 26.94 -31.71 26.95
C ALA A 692 26.20 -32.79 27.75
N ILE A 693 26.89 -33.33 28.76
CA ILE A 693 26.35 -34.29 29.73
C ILE A 693 26.68 -33.84 31.17
N GLY A 694 26.81 -32.53 31.35
CA GLY A 694 27.04 -31.88 32.65
C GLY A 694 25.76 -31.75 33.48
N CYS A 695 25.93 -31.40 34.75
CA CYS A 695 24.84 -31.20 35.71
C CYS A 695 23.92 -32.43 35.84
N GLN A 696 24.49 -33.61 36.10
CA GLN A 696 23.77 -34.87 36.31
C GLN A 696 24.20 -35.54 37.63
N GLN A 697 23.82 -36.81 37.80
CA GLN A 697 24.27 -37.71 38.87
C GLN A 697 25.23 -38.80 38.34
N LEU A 698 25.94 -38.55 37.23
CA LEU A 698 26.84 -39.53 36.61
C LEU A 698 28.02 -39.82 37.52
N SER A 699 28.50 -41.06 37.51
CA SER A 699 29.57 -41.57 38.37
C SER A 699 30.50 -42.51 37.59
N GLY A 700 31.52 -43.06 38.27
CA GLY A 700 32.50 -43.93 37.61
C GLY A 700 33.56 -43.14 36.84
N GLN A 701 34.30 -43.82 35.96
CA GLN A 701 35.37 -43.21 35.17
C GLN A 701 34.84 -42.63 33.86
N ILE A 702 35.50 -41.59 33.36
CA ILE A 702 35.31 -41.15 31.97
C ILE A 702 35.96 -42.23 31.08
N PRO A 703 35.21 -42.85 30.14
CA PRO A 703 35.74 -43.93 29.30
C PRO A 703 36.86 -43.44 28.38
N GLU A 704 37.86 -44.29 28.14
CA GLU A 704 39.02 -43.93 27.30
C GLU A 704 38.60 -43.63 25.85
N SER A 705 37.54 -44.30 25.39
CA SER A 705 36.91 -44.12 24.08
C SER A 705 36.43 -42.69 23.82
N ILE A 706 36.20 -41.85 24.83
CA ILE A 706 35.84 -40.43 24.64
C ILE A 706 36.91 -39.68 23.83
N THR A 707 38.17 -40.13 23.89
CA THR A 707 39.28 -39.52 23.14
C THR A 707 39.21 -39.78 21.63
N ASN A 708 38.35 -40.69 21.18
CA ASN A 708 38.07 -40.93 19.76
C ASN A 708 37.24 -39.81 19.11
N LEU A 709 36.63 -38.93 19.90
CA LEU A 709 35.73 -37.88 19.41
C LEU A 709 36.51 -36.69 18.83
N GLN A 710 37.01 -36.87 17.61
CA GLN A 710 37.93 -35.92 16.96
C GLN A 710 37.30 -34.59 16.53
N LYS A 711 35.96 -34.52 16.43
CA LYS A 711 35.22 -33.31 16.01
C LYS A 711 34.63 -32.49 17.15
N VAL A 712 34.69 -32.98 18.39
CA VAL A 712 34.12 -32.27 19.54
C VAL A 712 34.89 -30.96 19.75
N GLU A 713 34.15 -29.86 19.69
CA GLU A 713 34.64 -28.52 19.98
C GLU A 713 34.33 -28.13 21.43
N TRP A 714 33.15 -28.51 21.94
CA TRP A 714 32.69 -28.14 23.27
C TRP A 714 32.29 -29.38 24.06
N LEU A 715 32.99 -29.61 25.18
CA LEU A 715 32.79 -30.77 26.05
C LEU A 715 32.39 -30.33 27.46
N PHE A 716 31.16 -30.63 27.86
CA PHE A 716 30.64 -30.34 29.20
C PHE A 716 30.39 -31.63 29.98
N LEU A 717 31.21 -31.85 31.01
CA LEU A 717 31.14 -32.96 31.96
C LEU A 717 31.04 -32.48 33.42
N ASP A 718 30.87 -31.18 33.62
CA ASP A 718 30.86 -30.55 34.94
C ASP A 718 29.64 -30.94 35.77
N CYS A 719 29.69 -30.68 37.07
CA CYS A 719 28.59 -30.90 38.02
C CYS A 719 28.09 -32.35 37.97
N ASN A 720 29.00 -33.29 38.23
CA ASN A 720 28.75 -34.73 38.26
C ASN A 720 29.47 -35.38 39.46
N SER A 721 29.42 -36.71 39.56
CA SER A 721 30.21 -37.52 40.50
C SER A 721 31.28 -38.35 39.79
N LEU A 722 31.84 -37.85 38.68
CA LEU A 722 32.89 -38.54 37.91
C LEU A 722 34.16 -38.70 38.75
N SER A 723 34.89 -39.78 38.48
CA SER A 723 36.01 -40.23 39.31
C SER A 723 37.13 -40.85 38.49
N GLY A 724 38.28 -41.05 39.12
CA GLY A 724 39.46 -41.66 38.49
C GLY A 724 40.21 -40.69 37.58
N THR A 725 41.14 -41.22 36.80
CA THR A 725 42.03 -40.42 35.96
C THR A 725 41.33 -39.93 34.70
N LEU A 726 41.43 -38.62 34.41
CA LEU A 726 40.99 -38.01 33.16
C LEU A 726 41.73 -38.66 31.97
N PRO A 727 41.02 -39.19 30.96
CA PRO A 727 41.62 -39.68 29.72
C PRO A 727 42.44 -38.58 29.03
N ASP A 728 43.37 -38.97 28.16
CA ASP A 728 44.20 -38.02 27.41
C ASP A 728 43.40 -37.31 26.30
N ILE A 729 42.53 -36.39 26.72
CA ILE A 729 41.66 -35.60 25.86
C ILE A 729 42.43 -34.57 25.01
N SER A 730 43.75 -34.45 25.20
CA SER A 730 44.59 -33.68 24.25
C SER A 730 44.63 -34.31 22.86
N LYS A 731 44.25 -35.60 22.75
CA LYS A 731 44.05 -36.31 21.48
C LYS A 731 42.81 -35.85 20.70
N MET A 732 41.91 -35.06 21.30
CA MET A 732 40.71 -34.58 20.64
C MET A 732 41.04 -33.31 19.82
N ALA A 733 41.31 -33.48 18.53
CA ALA A 733 41.94 -32.47 17.67
C ALA A 733 41.14 -31.15 17.45
N SER A 734 39.85 -31.13 17.78
CA SER A 734 38.96 -29.97 17.56
C SER A 734 38.55 -29.23 18.82
N LEU A 735 39.02 -29.69 19.99
CA LEU A 735 38.55 -29.21 21.30
C LEU A 735 38.90 -27.73 21.53
N LYS A 736 37.86 -26.92 21.74
CA LYS A 736 37.92 -25.48 22.06
C LYS A 736 37.54 -25.19 23.51
N GLY A 737 36.60 -25.93 24.08
CA GLY A 737 36.13 -25.70 25.44
C GLY A 737 35.92 -26.99 26.24
N ILE A 738 36.33 -26.97 27.50
CA ILE A 738 36.20 -28.11 28.42
C ILE A 738 35.64 -27.64 29.77
N TRP A 739 34.55 -28.26 30.24
CA TRP A 739 33.99 -28.04 31.58
C TRP A 739 34.01 -29.34 32.38
N LEU A 740 34.79 -29.33 33.46
CA LEU A 740 35.01 -30.47 34.36
C LEU A 740 34.69 -30.12 35.82
N ASN A 741 34.30 -28.88 36.11
CA ASN A 741 34.11 -28.41 37.50
C ASN A 741 33.19 -29.33 38.28
N ASN A 742 33.27 -29.28 39.61
CA ASN A 742 32.35 -29.97 40.51
C ASN A 742 32.33 -31.49 40.25
N ASN A 743 33.51 -32.08 40.07
CA ASN A 743 33.75 -33.53 40.02
C ASN A 743 34.86 -33.87 41.04
N PRO A 744 34.55 -33.97 42.35
CA PRO A 744 35.55 -33.93 43.41
C PRO A 744 36.51 -35.14 43.43
N ASN A 745 36.16 -36.22 42.73
CA ASN A 745 36.96 -37.44 42.63
C ASN A 745 37.67 -37.61 41.28
N LEU A 746 37.45 -36.69 40.33
CA LEU A 746 38.13 -36.69 39.04
C LEU A 746 39.53 -36.12 39.23
N GLU A 747 40.54 -36.89 38.87
CA GLU A 747 41.95 -36.55 39.01
C GLU A 747 42.68 -36.62 37.67
N GLY A 748 43.84 -35.99 37.56
CA GLY A 748 44.63 -36.00 36.33
C GLY A 748 45.50 -34.77 36.18
N THR A 749 46.13 -34.63 35.03
CA THR A 749 46.95 -33.47 34.71
C THR A 749 46.66 -33.01 33.29
N ILE A 750 46.32 -31.74 33.12
CA ILE A 750 46.11 -31.09 31.83
C ILE A 750 47.35 -30.25 31.54
N TYR A 751 48.05 -30.57 30.46
CA TYR A 751 49.17 -29.79 29.95
C TYR A 751 48.64 -28.84 28.87
N LEU A 752 48.46 -27.56 29.17
CA LEU A 752 47.82 -26.63 28.22
C LEU A 752 48.59 -26.52 26.89
N SER A 753 49.92 -26.73 26.92
CA SER A 753 50.77 -26.73 25.72
C SER A 753 50.48 -27.86 24.72
N THR A 754 49.74 -28.91 25.10
CA THR A 754 49.35 -29.99 24.18
C THR A 754 48.07 -29.68 23.39
N TYR A 755 47.36 -28.59 23.72
CA TYR A 755 46.11 -28.21 23.07
C TYR A 755 46.31 -27.03 22.12
N ASN A 756 46.07 -27.25 20.82
CA ASN A 756 46.30 -26.23 19.79
C ASN A 756 45.14 -25.24 19.62
N LYS A 757 43.93 -25.58 20.09
CA LYS A 757 42.69 -24.82 19.86
C LYS A 757 41.91 -24.49 21.13
N LEU A 758 42.43 -24.87 22.30
CA LEU A 758 41.70 -24.74 23.56
C LEU A 758 41.60 -23.27 23.95
N GLU A 759 40.37 -22.76 23.99
CA GLU A 759 40.00 -21.39 24.34
C GLU A 759 39.54 -21.30 25.81
N THR A 760 38.93 -22.36 26.36
CA THR A 760 38.38 -22.35 27.72
C THR A 760 38.50 -23.70 28.39
N CYS A 761 38.94 -23.73 29.65
CA CYS A 761 38.99 -24.93 30.48
C CYS A 761 38.58 -24.60 31.91
N THR A 762 37.62 -25.33 32.47
CA THR A 762 37.14 -25.14 33.84
C THR A 762 37.20 -26.46 34.61
N PHE A 763 37.79 -26.45 35.81
CA PHE A 763 38.12 -27.64 36.59
C PHE A 763 38.07 -27.43 38.12
N LYS A 764 37.40 -26.37 38.57
CA LYS A 764 37.21 -26.06 40.00
C LYS A 764 36.52 -27.23 40.70
N ASP A 765 36.90 -27.50 41.95
CA ASP A 765 36.31 -28.60 42.75
C ASP A 765 36.51 -29.98 42.09
N THR A 766 37.69 -30.17 41.50
CA THR A 766 38.25 -31.44 41.04
C THR A 766 39.65 -31.66 41.63
N LYS A 767 40.27 -32.81 41.38
CA LYS A 767 41.70 -33.09 41.69
C LYS A 767 42.58 -32.97 40.44
N ILE A 768 42.14 -32.22 39.43
CA ILE A 768 42.91 -32.00 38.20
C ILE A 768 43.95 -30.90 38.45
N ASN A 769 45.19 -31.19 38.09
CA ASN A 769 46.27 -30.21 38.05
C ASN A 769 46.38 -29.63 36.64
N ILE A 770 46.43 -28.31 36.50
CA ILE A 770 46.77 -27.66 35.23
C ILE A 770 48.23 -27.24 35.26
N LEU A 771 48.97 -27.63 34.22
CA LEU A 771 50.32 -27.18 33.96
C LEU A 771 50.29 -26.34 32.68
N SER A 772 50.47 -25.03 32.83
CA SER A 772 50.82 -24.12 31.74
C SER A 772 52.34 -24.07 31.59
N ASP A 773 52.83 -23.92 30.36
CA ASP A 773 54.17 -23.37 30.18
C ASP A 773 54.18 -21.95 30.77
N PRO A 774 55.30 -21.46 31.34
CA PRO A 774 55.38 -20.19 32.08
C PRO A 774 55.13 -18.91 31.23
N VAL A 775 54.57 -19.02 30.02
CA VAL A 775 54.46 -17.95 29.02
C VAL A 775 53.01 -17.67 28.59
N GLN A 776 52.01 -18.44 29.02
CA GLN A 776 50.60 -18.11 28.76
C GLN A 776 49.77 -18.22 30.05
N GLU A 777 49.63 -17.08 30.72
CA GLU A 777 48.61 -16.80 31.76
C GLU A 777 47.35 -16.23 31.12
#